data_AF-A0AA88X7L1-F1
#
_entry.id   AF-A0AA88X7L1-F1
#
_cell.length_a   1.000
_cell.length_b   1.000
_cell.length_c   1.000
_cell.angle_alpha   90.00
_cell.angle_beta   90.00
_cell.angle_gamma   90.00
#
_symmetry.space_group_name_H-M   'P 1'
#
loop_
_entity.id
_entity.type
_entity.pdbx_description
1 polymer ?
#
loop_
_entity_poly.entity_id
_entity_poly.type
_entity_poly.pdbx_seq_one_letter_code
_entity_poly.pdbx_strand_id
1 'polypeptide(L)'
;MNQRYKEAADCRRRFKEFKVGDFVMVFLRKERLPTGTYHKLKSKKGGPCKILRKFGDNAYEVELPSGLFIFPIFNVADIYTFNGDTHDELGDVGVKTSSEVSTKQKDRVERVIDVRKIKTRAEVTTVICGSKELKKLLDINGQLDTVKRVICMDDELSSDSSLFEGRWTLTFFSDVGRLGQENPVDADLPLSADIAVIMYTSGSTGLPKGVMMTHGNVLATISAVMTIVPGLGGKDVYLAYLPLAHILELAAENVIAAVGSSIGYGSPLTLTDTSSKIKRGTKGDASMLRPTLMTAVPAILDRVRDGVCKKVDATGGLSKKLFDLAYARLLSAINGSWFGAWGLERLLWNFLVFGKVRAILGGRIRFVLSGGAPLSGGTQRFINICLGAPIGQGYGLTETCAGGTFSEYDDTSVGRVGAPLPCSFIKLIDWPEGGYLVSDFPMPRGEIVVGGPNVTVGYFKNEEKTKEVYKVDERGMRWFYTGDIGRIHADGCLEIIDRKKDIVKLQHGEYVSLGKVEAALVVSPYVDNIMTHANPFHSFCVALVVASQPALEDWALKQNIVYVDFSDLCQKGETIKEVQGSLVKAAKAARLEKFEIPSRIKLLSEAWTPESGLVTAALKIKRESIRKAYSVDLAKLYSP
;
A
#
# COMPACT_ATOMS: atom_id res chain seq x y z
N MET A 1 60.68 -19.12 -14.17
CA MET A 1 60.52 -20.24 -13.23
C MET A 1 59.62 -21.27 -13.88
N ASN A 2 59.99 -22.56 -13.87
CA ASN A 2 59.50 -23.53 -14.86
C ASN A 2 58.11 -24.11 -14.55
N GLN A 3 57.22 -24.04 -15.55
CA GLN A 3 56.66 -25.21 -16.24
C GLN A 3 56.32 -26.45 -15.39
N ARG A 4 55.02 -26.74 -15.22
CA ARG A 4 54.38 -28.04 -15.61
C ARG A 4 52.88 -28.09 -15.28
N TYR A 5 52.07 -28.13 -16.34
CA TYR A 5 50.75 -28.77 -16.32
C TYR A 5 50.94 -30.28 -16.53
N LYS A 6 50.39 -31.14 -15.65
CA LYS A 6 49.62 -32.35 -16.04
C LYS A 6 49.02 -33.10 -14.83
N GLU A 7 47.69 -33.23 -14.91
CA GLU A 7 46.90 -34.44 -14.63
C GLU A 7 46.91 -35.13 -13.24
N ALA A 8 45.73 -35.03 -12.60
CA ALA A 8 44.89 -36.15 -12.17
C ALA A 8 44.76 -36.53 -10.67
N ALA A 9 43.50 -36.45 -10.22
CA ALA A 9 42.77 -37.42 -9.41
C ALA A 9 43.00 -37.51 -7.88
N ASP A 10 42.07 -36.86 -7.17
CA ASP A 10 41.08 -37.49 -6.26
C ASP A 10 41.11 -37.20 -4.74
N CYS A 11 39.90 -36.90 -4.24
CA CYS A 11 39.38 -36.86 -2.88
C CYS A 11 40.33 -36.60 -1.69
N ARG A 12 40.21 -35.40 -1.10
CA ARG A 12 39.58 -35.22 0.25
C ARG A 12 39.24 -33.76 0.54
N ARG A 13 38.07 -33.54 1.17
CA ARG A 13 37.59 -32.22 1.61
C ARG A 13 38.53 -31.57 2.63
N ARG A 14 38.87 -30.30 2.42
CA ARG A 14 38.93 -29.26 3.47
C ARG A 14 38.72 -27.88 2.83
N PHE A 15 37.81 -27.09 3.40
CA PHE A 15 37.32 -25.83 2.83
C PHE A 15 38.26 -24.64 3.10
N LYS A 16 38.21 -23.62 2.22
CA LYS A 16 37.92 -22.25 2.66
C LYS A 16 37.52 -21.34 1.49
N GLU A 17 36.30 -20.81 1.55
CA GLU A 17 35.87 -19.54 0.94
C GLU A 17 34.50 -19.16 1.54
N PHE A 18 34.21 -17.86 1.65
CA PHE A 18 33.07 -17.36 2.44
C PHE A 18 31.79 -17.28 1.61
N LYS A 19 30.64 -17.65 2.22
CA LYS A 19 29.32 -17.64 1.59
C LYS A 19 28.27 -17.05 2.54
N VAL A 20 27.36 -16.22 2.02
CA VAL A 20 26.37 -15.48 2.80
C VAL A 20 24.97 -16.08 2.63
N GLY A 21 24.48 -16.76 3.67
CA GLY A 21 23.05 -16.95 3.97
C GLY A 21 22.22 -17.89 3.08
N ASP A 22 21.10 -18.35 3.65
CA ASP A 22 20.11 -19.27 3.05
C ASP A 22 18.69 -18.98 3.63
N PHE A 23 17.64 -19.44 2.92
CA PHE A 23 16.22 -19.67 3.34
C PHE A 23 15.10 -18.60 3.10
N VAL A 24 14.01 -19.07 2.44
CA VAL A 24 12.62 -18.51 2.39
C VAL A 24 11.64 -19.70 2.28
N MET A 25 10.38 -19.59 2.77
CA MET A 25 9.43 -20.73 2.89
C MET A 25 8.01 -20.43 2.36
N VAL A 26 7.49 -21.23 1.42
CA VAL A 26 6.07 -21.22 0.94
C VAL A 26 5.56 -22.66 0.72
N PHE A 27 4.23 -22.87 0.80
CA PHE A 27 3.56 -24.17 0.98
C PHE A 27 2.77 -24.64 -0.26
N LEU A 28 2.54 -25.96 -0.40
CA LEU A 28 1.49 -26.54 -1.27
C LEU A 28 0.91 -27.84 -0.65
N ARG A 29 -0.41 -28.04 -0.71
CA ARG A 29 -1.11 -29.35 -0.63
C ARG A 29 -1.82 -29.56 -1.97
N LYS A 30 -1.64 -30.65 -2.73
CA LYS A 30 -1.70 -32.11 -2.44
C LYS A 30 -3.10 -32.68 -2.65
N GLU A 31 -3.42 -32.98 -3.91
CA GLU A 31 -4.48 -33.92 -4.25
C GLU A 31 -4.03 -35.38 -4.09
N ARG A 32 -5.01 -36.30 -4.13
CA ARG A 32 -4.86 -37.71 -3.76
C ARG A 32 -4.49 -38.55 -4.97
N LEU A 33 -3.57 -39.49 -4.78
CA LEU A 33 -3.52 -40.74 -5.57
C LEU A 33 -3.64 -41.95 -4.62
N PRO A 34 -4.20 -43.09 -5.09
CA PRO A 34 -4.61 -44.18 -4.20
C PRO A 34 -3.44 -44.99 -3.64
N THR A 35 -3.74 -45.74 -2.57
CA THR A 35 -2.85 -46.69 -1.90
C THR A 35 -2.43 -47.83 -2.83
N GLY A 36 -1.15 -47.89 -3.21
CA GLY A 36 -0.60 -49.02 -3.96
C GLY A 36 0.90 -48.94 -4.21
N THR A 37 1.65 -49.89 -3.64
CA THR A 37 3.02 -50.27 -4.06
C THR A 37 4.17 -49.27 -3.80
N TYR A 38 4.50 -49.05 -2.52
CA TYR A 38 5.89 -48.79 -2.15
C TYR A 38 6.74 -50.03 -2.50
N HIS A 39 7.53 -49.99 -3.58
CA HIS A 39 8.88 -50.58 -3.73
C HIS A 39 9.33 -50.69 -5.20
N LYS A 40 10.02 -49.65 -5.70
CA LYS A 40 11.14 -49.67 -6.67
C LYS A 40 11.26 -48.28 -7.31
N LEU A 41 12.11 -47.42 -6.74
CA LEU A 41 12.71 -46.25 -7.43
C LEU A 41 13.94 -45.74 -6.65
N LYS A 42 14.88 -46.65 -6.36
CA LYS A 42 16.30 -46.26 -6.36
C LYS A 42 16.67 -45.96 -7.82
N SER A 43 17.54 -44.97 -8.03
CA SER A 43 17.99 -44.42 -9.31
C SER A 43 16.96 -43.62 -10.15
N LYS A 44 16.80 -42.34 -9.82
CA LYS A 44 17.32 -41.22 -10.65
C LYS A 44 17.34 -39.91 -9.85
N LYS A 45 18.52 -39.28 -9.77
CA LYS A 45 18.66 -37.83 -9.58
C LYS A 45 18.29 -37.16 -10.92
N GLY A 46 17.82 -35.93 -11.01
CA GLY A 46 17.45 -34.96 -9.98
C GLY A 46 16.95 -33.68 -10.67
N GLY A 47 15.96 -33.01 -10.07
CA GLY A 47 15.35 -31.75 -10.55
C GLY A 47 15.04 -30.86 -9.34
N PRO A 48 14.79 -29.55 -9.52
CA PRO A 48 15.74 -28.53 -9.06
C PRO A 48 15.55 -28.07 -7.60
N CYS A 49 15.14 -28.94 -6.68
CA CYS A 49 15.08 -28.63 -5.24
C CYS A 49 15.55 -29.80 -4.38
N LYS A 50 16.42 -29.54 -3.40
CA LYS A 50 16.83 -30.52 -2.38
C LYS A 50 16.11 -30.23 -1.07
N ILE A 51 15.31 -31.19 -0.60
CA ILE A 51 14.57 -31.07 0.67
C ILE A 51 15.55 -31.24 1.85
N LEU A 52 15.57 -30.27 2.76
CA LEU A 52 16.44 -30.23 3.93
C LEU A 52 15.69 -30.62 5.21
N ARG A 53 14.44 -30.20 5.38
CA ARG A 53 13.62 -30.49 6.58
C ARG A 53 12.12 -30.37 6.33
N LYS A 54 11.31 -30.82 7.29
CA LYS A 54 9.84 -30.82 7.25
C LYS A 54 9.28 -30.29 8.57
N PHE A 55 8.28 -29.41 8.52
CA PHE A 55 7.56 -28.92 9.71
C PHE A 55 6.05 -29.18 9.59
N GLY A 56 5.53 -30.04 10.47
CA GLY A 56 4.15 -30.53 10.40
C GLY A 56 3.87 -31.26 9.08
N ASP A 57 2.59 -31.34 8.68
CA ASP A 57 2.21 -32.09 7.48
C ASP A 57 2.53 -31.38 6.16
N ASN A 58 2.67 -30.05 6.19
CA ASN A 58 2.53 -29.19 5.00
C ASN A 58 3.73 -28.28 4.68
N ALA A 59 4.65 -28.05 5.63
CA ALA A 59 5.81 -27.20 5.38
C ALA A 59 7.03 -28.06 5.05
N TYR A 60 7.78 -27.66 4.03
CA TYR A 60 9.06 -28.26 3.65
C TYR A 60 10.08 -27.15 3.46
N GLU A 61 11.30 -27.40 3.92
CA GLU A 61 12.48 -26.54 3.74
C GLU A 61 13.26 -27.10 2.55
N VAL A 62 13.48 -26.28 1.52
CA VAL A 62 14.07 -26.71 0.23
C VAL A 62 15.14 -25.73 -0.26
N GLU A 63 16.22 -26.30 -0.80
CA GLU A 63 17.37 -25.61 -1.38
C GLU A 63 17.16 -25.46 -2.90
N LEU A 64 17.02 -24.22 -3.38
CA LEU A 64 16.93 -23.85 -4.80
C LEU A 64 18.33 -23.68 -5.44
N PRO A 65 18.49 -23.80 -6.77
CA PRO A 65 19.75 -23.55 -7.45
C PRO A 65 19.99 -22.03 -7.55
N SER A 66 21.21 -21.60 -7.30
CA SER A 66 21.65 -20.21 -7.52
C SER A 66 21.59 -19.86 -9.01
N GLY A 67 20.75 -18.88 -9.40
CA GLY A 67 20.70 -18.38 -10.78
C GLY A 67 19.38 -17.76 -11.27
N LEU A 68 18.31 -17.71 -10.46
CA LEU A 68 17.03 -17.12 -10.87
C LEU A 68 17.06 -15.58 -10.76
N PHE A 69 17.09 -14.90 -11.91
CA PHE A 69 16.93 -13.45 -12.01
C PHE A 69 15.45 -13.03 -12.08
N ILE A 70 15.13 -11.85 -11.56
CA ILE A 70 13.79 -11.28 -11.57
C ILE A 70 13.54 -10.61 -12.93
N PHE A 71 12.56 -11.12 -13.69
CA PHE A 71 12.14 -10.50 -14.95
C PHE A 71 11.46 -9.14 -14.72
N PRO A 72 11.58 -8.16 -15.64
CA PRO A 72 10.80 -6.93 -15.60
C PRO A 72 9.32 -7.22 -15.92
N ILE A 73 8.47 -7.20 -14.88
CA ILE A 73 7.02 -7.45 -15.01
C ILE A 73 6.28 -6.12 -15.26
N PHE A 74 5.65 -6.00 -16.44
CA PHE A 74 4.76 -4.89 -16.80
C PHE A 74 3.36 -5.03 -16.14
N ASN A 75 2.69 -3.90 -15.88
CA ASN A 75 1.71 -3.75 -14.78
C ASN A 75 0.79 -2.50 -15.03
N VAL A 76 -0.55 -2.58 -14.96
CA VAL A 76 -1.48 -1.59 -15.61
C VAL A 76 -2.89 -1.28 -14.95
N ALA A 77 -3.07 -0.30 -14.05
CA ALA A 77 -4.23 -0.29 -13.09
C ALA A 77 -5.70 -0.02 -13.54
N ASP A 78 -6.63 -0.61 -12.74
CA ASP A 78 -8.10 -0.42 -12.57
C ASP A 78 -9.01 -0.44 -13.84
N ILE A 79 -9.94 -1.41 -13.89
CA ILE A 79 -10.99 -1.54 -14.94
C ILE A 79 -12.33 -1.06 -14.39
N TYR A 80 -12.93 -0.03 -14.99
CA TYR A 80 -14.31 0.41 -14.72
C TYR A 80 -15.19 0.18 -15.95
N THR A 81 -16.31 -0.51 -15.76
CA THR A 81 -17.41 -0.59 -16.72
C THR A 81 -18.44 0.49 -16.39
N PHE A 82 -18.54 1.52 -17.24
CA PHE A 82 -19.69 2.41 -17.23
C PHE A 82 -20.72 1.85 -18.22
N ASN A 83 -21.73 1.15 -17.70
CA ASN A 83 -22.94 0.82 -18.44
C ASN A 83 -24.06 1.71 -17.90
N GLY A 84 -24.79 2.37 -18.78
CA GLY A 84 -26.12 2.88 -18.44
C GLY A 84 -27.08 1.70 -18.30
N ASP A 85 -28.11 1.85 -17.47
CA ASP A 85 -29.01 0.77 -17.10
C ASP A 85 -29.72 0.13 -18.31
N THR A 86 -29.73 -1.19 -18.34
CA THR A 86 -30.98 -1.93 -18.51
C THR A 86 -30.85 -3.26 -17.77
N HIS A 87 -31.94 -3.67 -17.13
CA HIS A 87 -32.01 -4.79 -16.19
C HIS A 87 -31.65 -6.14 -16.84
N ASP A 88 -31.06 -7.07 -16.07
CA ASP A 88 -31.89 -8.12 -15.45
C ASP A 88 -31.14 -8.95 -14.39
N GLU A 89 -31.90 -9.40 -13.40
CA GLU A 89 -31.47 -10.35 -12.37
C GLU A 89 -31.64 -11.79 -12.87
N LEU A 90 -30.77 -12.71 -12.41
CA LEU A 90 -31.15 -13.97 -11.77
C LEU A 90 -29.88 -14.81 -11.51
N GLY A 91 -29.78 -15.37 -10.31
CA GLY A 91 -28.63 -16.19 -9.91
C GLY A 91 -28.89 -17.69 -10.03
N ASP A 92 -27.86 -18.50 -9.77
CA ASP A 92 -28.06 -19.85 -9.26
C ASP A 92 -26.91 -20.28 -8.32
N VAL A 93 -27.19 -21.24 -7.43
CA VAL A 93 -26.34 -21.66 -6.32
C VAL A 93 -25.52 -22.89 -6.71
N GLY A 94 -24.19 -22.75 -6.79
CA GLY A 94 -23.26 -23.84 -7.14
C GLY A 94 -22.17 -24.07 -6.10
N VAL A 95 -22.27 -25.15 -5.30
CA VAL A 95 -21.21 -25.58 -4.37
C VAL A 95 -20.05 -26.21 -5.14
N LYS A 96 -18.82 -25.68 -5.00
CA LYS A 96 -17.57 -26.37 -5.41
C LYS A 96 -16.45 -26.23 -4.40
N THR A 97 -15.53 -27.19 -4.45
CA THR A 97 -14.60 -27.59 -3.39
C THR A 97 -13.23 -26.93 -3.43
N SER A 98 -12.48 -27.07 -2.33
CA SER A 98 -11.27 -26.31 -1.98
C SER A 98 -9.98 -26.69 -2.72
N SER A 99 -9.34 -25.70 -3.34
CA SER A 99 -7.97 -25.76 -3.91
C SER A 99 -7.14 -24.50 -3.59
N GLU A 100 -7.16 -24.05 -2.33
CA GLU A 100 -6.39 -22.89 -1.88
C GLU A 100 -4.97 -23.29 -1.43
N VAL A 101 -3.94 -22.78 -2.11
CA VAL A 101 -2.67 -22.20 -1.59
C VAL A 101 -1.82 -21.74 -2.79
N SER A 102 -1.75 -22.53 -3.88
CA SER A 102 -1.01 -22.13 -5.11
C SER A 102 -1.56 -20.89 -5.79
N THR A 103 -2.85 -20.62 -5.58
CA THR A 103 -3.61 -19.54 -6.20
C THR A 103 -3.18 -18.16 -5.71
N LYS A 104 -2.70 -17.99 -4.47
CA LYS A 104 -2.43 -16.64 -3.90
C LYS A 104 -1.25 -15.88 -4.52
N GLN A 105 -0.34 -16.55 -5.22
CA GLN A 105 0.73 -15.90 -5.99
C GLN A 105 0.34 -15.70 -7.47
N LYS A 106 -0.60 -16.51 -7.98
CA LYS A 106 -1.25 -16.32 -9.29
C LYS A 106 -2.21 -15.11 -9.27
N ASP A 107 -3.09 -15.04 -8.26
CA ASP A 107 -4.05 -13.95 -7.95
C ASP A 107 -3.38 -12.58 -7.61
N ARG A 108 -2.06 -12.41 -7.83
CA ARG A 108 -1.31 -11.16 -7.56
C ARG A 108 -0.35 -10.71 -8.66
N VAL A 109 -0.01 -11.58 -9.62
CA VAL A 109 0.25 -11.12 -11.00
C VAL A 109 -1.09 -10.77 -11.65
N GLU A 110 -2.19 -11.41 -11.25
CA GLU A 110 -3.50 -10.78 -11.30
C GLU A 110 -3.58 -9.57 -10.36
N ARG A 111 -3.16 -8.45 -10.89
CA ARG A 111 -4.19 -7.44 -11.06
C ARG A 111 -3.88 -6.63 -12.30
N VAL A 112 -4.85 -5.79 -12.66
CA VAL A 112 -4.52 -4.46 -13.15
C VAL A 112 -4.02 -4.56 -14.63
N ILE A 113 -4.98 -4.68 -15.58
CA ILE A 113 -4.87 -4.27 -17.01
C ILE A 113 -6.03 -3.39 -17.48
N ASP A 114 -5.80 -2.10 -17.72
CA ASP A 114 -6.67 -1.28 -18.59
C ASP A 114 -6.28 -1.45 -20.07
N VAL A 115 -6.96 -2.40 -20.68
CA VAL A 115 -6.77 -2.80 -22.07
C VAL A 115 -7.25 -1.70 -23.05
N ARG A 116 -8.26 -0.89 -22.69
CA ARG A 116 -8.72 0.22 -23.57
C ARG A 116 -7.67 1.32 -23.72
N LYS A 117 -6.72 1.43 -22.77
CA LYS A 117 -5.59 2.39 -22.82
C LYS A 117 -4.37 1.90 -23.62
N ILE A 118 -4.25 0.59 -23.88
CA ILE A 118 -3.21 0.06 -24.79
C ILE A 118 -3.40 0.65 -26.21
N LYS A 119 -4.66 0.86 -26.62
CA LYS A 119 -5.04 1.45 -27.92
C LYS A 119 -4.40 2.80 -28.27
N THR A 120 -3.95 3.60 -27.29
CA THR A 120 -3.58 5.01 -27.54
C THR A 120 -2.14 5.41 -27.25
N ARG A 121 -1.32 4.63 -26.52
CA ARG A 121 0.05 5.07 -26.17
C ARG A 121 1.15 4.01 -26.25
N ALA A 122 0.99 2.83 -25.66
CA ALA A 122 2.08 1.86 -25.53
C ALA A 122 2.01 0.73 -26.58
N GLU A 123 3.10 0.51 -27.31
CA GLU A 123 3.24 -0.56 -28.31
C GLU A 123 3.55 -1.91 -27.64
N VAL A 124 2.64 -2.35 -26.76
CA VAL A 124 2.79 -3.60 -26.00
C VAL A 124 2.63 -4.79 -26.94
N THR A 125 3.67 -5.62 -27.06
CA THR A 125 3.66 -6.82 -27.92
C THR A 125 3.22 -8.09 -27.21
N THR A 126 3.42 -8.14 -25.88
CA THR A 126 3.18 -9.31 -25.04
C THR A 126 2.46 -8.86 -23.76
N VAL A 127 1.36 -9.53 -23.43
CA VAL A 127 0.53 -9.23 -22.24
C VAL A 127 0.59 -10.44 -21.30
N ILE A 128 0.67 -10.22 -19.99
CA ILE A 128 0.60 -11.28 -18.96
C ILE A 128 -0.63 -11.01 -18.10
N CYS A 129 -1.50 -12.01 -17.90
CA CYS A 129 -2.74 -11.88 -17.15
C CYS A 129 -3.13 -13.18 -16.43
N GLY A 130 -4.08 -13.13 -15.49
CA GLY A 130 -4.75 -14.35 -15.00
C GLY A 130 -6.05 -14.64 -15.74
N SER A 131 -6.75 -15.67 -15.27
CA SER A 131 -7.99 -16.19 -15.88
C SER A 131 -9.14 -15.18 -15.87
N LYS A 132 -9.21 -14.31 -14.86
CA LYS A 132 -10.29 -13.31 -14.71
C LYS A 132 -10.13 -12.14 -15.67
N GLU A 133 -8.90 -11.63 -15.82
CA GLU A 133 -8.56 -10.58 -16.78
C GLU A 133 -8.61 -11.09 -18.22
N LEU A 134 -8.31 -12.37 -18.47
CA LEU A 134 -8.38 -12.96 -19.81
C LEU A 134 -9.77 -12.84 -20.45
N LYS A 135 -10.84 -13.01 -19.67
CA LYS A 135 -12.23 -12.79 -20.15
C LYS A 135 -12.45 -11.34 -20.59
N LYS A 136 -11.99 -10.38 -19.78
CA LYS A 136 -12.08 -8.95 -20.10
C LYS A 136 -11.21 -8.54 -21.29
N LEU A 137 -10.08 -9.22 -21.51
CA LEU A 137 -9.22 -9.06 -22.69
C LEU A 137 -9.93 -9.53 -23.97
N LEU A 138 -10.79 -10.55 -23.90
CA LEU A 138 -11.59 -11.03 -25.03
C LEU A 138 -12.72 -10.05 -25.42
N ASP A 139 -13.38 -9.41 -24.45
CA ASP A 139 -14.47 -8.43 -24.67
C ASP A 139 -14.06 -7.20 -25.52
N ILE A 140 -12.76 -7.01 -25.72
CA ILE A 140 -12.13 -5.91 -26.47
C ILE A 140 -11.08 -6.41 -27.46
N ASN A 141 -11.16 -7.70 -27.84
CA ASN A 141 -10.44 -8.24 -28.98
C ASN A 141 -10.71 -7.38 -30.23
N GLY A 142 -9.69 -7.15 -31.04
CA GLY A 142 -9.73 -6.20 -32.17
C GLY A 142 -9.48 -4.73 -31.82
N GLN A 143 -9.31 -4.35 -30.55
CA GLN A 143 -8.88 -2.99 -30.16
C GLN A 143 -7.36 -2.86 -29.91
N LEU A 144 -6.62 -3.98 -29.93
CA LEU A 144 -5.17 -4.04 -29.70
C LEU A 144 -4.46 -4.58 -30.95
N ASP A 145 -4.02 -3.70 -31.84
CA ASP A 145 -3.33 -4.11 -33.07
C ASP A 145 -1.83 -4.45 -32.84
N THR A 146 -1.26 -4.02 -31.71
CA THR A 146 0.16 -4.23 -31.35
C THR A 146 0.43 -5.52 -30.57
N VAL A 147 -0.58 -6.04 -29.86
CA VAL A 147 -0.46 -7.25 -29.03
C VAL A 147 -0.42 -8.49 -29.93
N LYS A 148 0.62 -9.31 -29.77
CA LYS A 148 0.83 -10.57 -30.52
C LYS A 148 0.69 -11.80 -29.64
N ARG A 149 1.05 -11.68 -28.35
CA ARG A 149 1.11 -12.79 -27.39
C ARG A 149 0.37 -12.44 -26.09
N VAL A 150 -0.37 -13.39 -25.56
CA VAL A 150 -1.00 -13.33 -24.24
C VAL A 150 -0.51 -14.53 -23.42
N ILE A 151 0.05 -14.28 -22.25
CA ILE A 151 0.54 -15.30 -21.32
C ILE A 151 -0.42 -15.37 -20.14
N CYS A 152 -1.09 -16.52 -19.96
CA CYS A 152 -1.99 -16.76 -18.85
C CYS A 152 -1.23 -17.38 -17.66
N MET A 153 -1.35 -16.79 -16.47
CA MET A 153 -0.75 -17.27 -15.22
C MET A 153 -1.48 -18.49 -14.63
N ASP A 154 -2.73 -18.70 -15.01
CA ASP A 154 -3.56 -19.82 -14.59
C ASP A 154 -3.56 -20.93 -15.64
N ASP A 155 -3.33 -22.18 -15.21
CA ASP A 155 -3.30 -23.36 -16.08
C ASP A 155 -4.70 -23.95 -16.33
N GLU A 156 -5.74 -23.37 -15.72
CA GLU A 156 -7.13 -23.82 -15.82
C GLU A 156 -7.96 -22.83 -16.66
N LEU A 157 -8.14 -23.14 -17.95
CA LEU A 157 -9.17 -22.49 -18.77
C LEU A 157 -10.54 -23.13 -18.50
N SER A 158 -11.55 -22.30 -18.22
CA SER A 158 -12.94 -22.72 -18.23
C SER A 158 -13.44 -22.93 -19.66
N SER A 159 -13.10 -24.07 -20.28
CA SER A 159 -13.75 -24.71 -21.45
C SER A 159 -13.99 -23.92 -22.77
N ASP A 160 -13.75 -22.61 -22.82
CA ASP A 160 -13.98 -21.74 -23.99
C ASP A 160 -12.73 -21.57 -24.88
N SER A 161 -11.90 -22.62 -25.01
CA SER A 161 -10.68 -22.60 -25.83
C SER A 161 -10.96 -22.37 -27.34
N SER A 162 -12.20 -22.47 -27.78
CA SER A 162 -12.67 -22.20 -29.15
C SER A 162 -12.87 -20.71 -29.47
N LEU A 163 -12.84 -19.79 -28.50
CA LEU A 163 -12.97 -18.34 -28.75
C LEU A 163 -11.66 -17.64 -29.17
N PHE A 164 -10.55 -18.39 -29.27
CA PHE A 164 -9.21 -17.83 -29.50
C PHE A 164 -8.76 -17.80 -30.97
N GLU A 165 -9.61 -18.17 -31.93
CA GLU A 165 -9.31 -18.09 -33.38
C GLU A 165 -9.35 -16.63 -33.89
N GLY A 166 -8.37 -15.81 -33.46
CA GLY A 166 -8.24 -14.43 -33.91
C GLY A 166 -7.05 -13.68 -33.32
N ARG A 167 -6.02 -13.45 -34.15
CA ARG A 167 -4.84 -12.56 -33.95
C ARG A 167 -3.84 -12.86 -32.83
N TRP A 168 -4.20 -13.36 -31.65
CA TRP A 168 -3.26 -13.51 -30.52
C TRP A 168 -2.82 -14.95 -30.29
N THR A 169 -1.54 -15.16 -30.00
CA THR A 169 -1.03 -16.44 -29.48
C THR A 169 -1.22 -16.49 -27.97
N LEU A 170 -2.09 -17.39 -27.48
CA LEU A 170 -2.21 -17.70 -26.05
C LEU A 170 -1.13 -18.71 -25.65
N THR A 171 -0.50 -18.53 -24.48
CA THR A 171 0.45 -19.47 -23.90
C THR A 171 0.30 -19.49 -22.39
N PHE A 172 0.46 -20.65 -21.74
CA PHE A 172 0.44 -20.72 -20.28
C PHE A 172 1.81 -20.38 -19.68
N PHE A 173 1.84 -19.79 -18.49
CA PHE A 173 3.10 -19.46 -17.81
C PHE A 173 3.93 -20.71 -17.49
N SER A 174 3.27 -21.85 -17.27
CA SER A 174 3.91 -23.17 -17.14
C SER A 174 4.65 -23.59 -18.43
N ASP A 175 4.05 -23.38 -19.60
CA ASP A 175 4.70 -23.62 -20.90
C ASP A 175 5.87 -22.68 -21.15
N VAL A 176 5.78 -21.40 -20.75
CA VAL A 176 6.93 -20.45 -20.83
C VAL A 176 8.10 -20.97 -19.99
N GLY A 177 7.83 -21.45 -18.77
CA GLY A 177 8.85 -22.06 -17.90
C GLY A 177 9.46 -23.34 -18.49
N ARG A 178 8.67 -24.16 -19.17
CA ARG A 178 9.13 -25.37 -19.87
C ARG A 178 9.99 -25.02 -21.09
N LEU A 179 9.54 -24.09 -21.94
CA LEU A 179 10.27 -23.62 -23.11
C LEU A 179 11.63 -23.03 -22.76
N GLY A 180 11.74 -22.29 -21.66
CA GLY A 180 13.02 -21.75 -21.15
C GLY A 180 13.96 -22.81 -20.56
N GLN A 181 13.46 -23.98 -20.14
CA GLN A 181 14.30 -25.13 -19.75
C GLN A 181 14.76 -25.94 -20.96
N GLU A 182 13.91 -26.07 -21.97
CA GLU A 182 14.22 -26.77 -23.23
C GLU A 182 15.18 -25.95 -24.11
N ASN A 183 15.06 -24.62 -24.09
CA ASN A 183 15.84 -23.67 -24.90
C ASN A 183 16.38 -22.54 -24.00
N PRO A 184 17.43 -22.78 -23.20
CA PRO A 184 18.06 -21.74 -22.40
C PRO A 184 18.72 -20.70 -23.32
N VAL A 185 18.54 -19.42 -22.99
CA VAL A 185 19.14 -18.27 -23.66
C VAL A 185 19.90 -17.46 -22.61
N ASP A 186 21.04 -16.88 -22.99
CA ASP A 186 21.79 -15.98 -22.11
C ASP A 186 20.95 -14.76 -21.72
N ALA A 187 21.13 -14.29 -20.48
CA ALA A 187 20.39 -13.14 -19.97
C ALA A 187 20.87 -11.85 -20.62
N ASP A 188 19.97 -11.16 -21.33
CA ASP A 188 20.19 -9.78 -21.77
C ASP A 188 20.05 -8.84 -20.57
N LEU A 189 21.15 -8.18 -20.19
CA LEU A 189 21.22 -7.37 -18.97
C LEU A 189 20.99 -5.89 -19.29
N PRO A 190 19.98 -5.23 -18.69
CA PRO A 190 19.64 -3.86 -19.02
C PRO A 190 20.69 -2.87 -18.49
N LEU A 191 20.85 -1.77 -19.21
CA LEU A 191 21.66 -0.63 -18.79
C LEU A 191 20.91 0.21 -17.75
N SER A 192 21.66 0.92 -16.89
CA SER A 192 21.10 1.81 -15.86
C SER A 192 20.20 2.93 -16.43
N ALA A 193 20.40 3.30 -17.70
CA ALA A 193 19.60 4.31 -18.40
C ALA A 193 18.31 3.77 -19.04
N ASP A 194 18.17 2.44 -19.18
CA ASP A 194 17.03 1.83 -19.84
C ASP A 194 15.77 1.95 -18.99
N ILE A 195 14.62 2.11 -19.65
CA ILE A 195 13.31 2.20 -18.97
C ILE A 195 12.94 0.82 -18.42
N ALA A 196 13.00 0.68 -17.10
CA ALA A 196 12.60 -0.52 -16.38
C ALA A 196 11.08 -0.63 -16.27
N VAL A 197 10.41 0.48 -15.96
CA VAL A 197 8.98 0.51 -15.61
C VAL A 197 8.31 1.78 -16.16
N ILE A 198 7.11 1.63 -16.70
CA ILE A 198 6.19 2.74 -16.98
C ILE A 198 4.99 2.62 -16.05
N MET A 199 4.93 3.44 -15.00
CA MET A 199 3.86 3.36 -13.99
C MET A 199 2.80 4.44 -14.23
N TYR A 200 1.54 4.03 -14.40
CA TYR A 200 0.44 4.96 -14.66
C TYR A 200 -0.15 5.56 -13.39
N THR A 201 -0.06 6.88 -13.23
CA THR A 201 -0.65 7.61 -12.10
C THR A 201 -2.01 8.21 -12.46
N SER A 202 -3.02 7.99 -11.60
CA SER A 202 -4.30 8.70 -11.68
C SER A 202 -4.16 10.10 -11.06
N GLY A 203 -3.53 11.01 -11.81
CA GLY A 203 -3.39 12.41 -11.41
C GLY A 203 -4.73 13.15 -11.35
N SER A 204 -4.73 14.32 -10.70
CA SER A 204 -5.86 15.26 -10.54
C SER A 204 -6.26 15.99 -11.83
N THR A 205 -6.25 15.28 -12.96
CA THR A 205 -6.69 15.76 -14.28
C THR A 205 -7.51 14.68 -15.02
N GLY A 206 -8.01 13.66 -14.30
CA GLY A 206 -8.80 12.52 -14.82
C GLY A 206 -8.03 11.52 -15.70
N LEU A 207 -7.23 12.00 -16.65
CA LEU A 207 -6.43 11.18 -17.58
C LEU A 207 -5.15 10.68 -16.91
N PRO A 208 -4.88 9.35 -16.89
CA PRO A 208 -3.64 8.82 -16.35
C PRO A 208 -2.40 9.23 -17.13
N LYS A 209 -1.28 9.43 -16.40
CA LYS A 209 0.04 9.71 -16.98
C LYS A 209 0.97 8.52 -16.70
N GLY A 210 1.63 7.97 -17.71
CA GLY A 210 2.64 6.93 -17.53
C GLY A 210 3.99 7.56 -17.17
N VAL A 211 4.48 7.36 -15.96
CA VAL A 211 5.78 7.85 -15.49
C VAL A 211 6.88 6.88 -15.93
N MET A 212 7.91 7.37 -16.62
CA MET A 212 9.01 6.55 -17.17
C MET A 212 10.18 6.47 -16.19
N MET A 213 10.44 5.28 -15.67
CA MET A 213 11.39 5.01 -14.59
C MET A 213 12.54 4.15 -15.11
N THR A 214 13.79 4.57 -14.94
CA THR A 214 14.96 3.77 -15.35
C THR A 214 15.35 2.74 -14.29
N HIS A 215 16.14 1.74 -14.68
CA HIS A 215 16.82 0.85 -13.72
C HIS A 215 17.63 1.65 -12.69
N GLY A 216 18.37 2.66 -13.12
CA GLY A 216 19.14 3.56 -12.24
C GLY A 216 18.27 4.32 -11.24
N ASN A 217 17.10 4.82 -11.64
CA ASN A 217 16.21 5.53 -10.72
C ASN A 217 15.70 4.60 -9.60
N VAL A 218 15.36 3.36 -9.95
CA VAL A 218 14.86 2.36 -8.99
C VAL A 218 15.98 1.91 -8.04
N LEU A 219 17.17 1.61 -8.57
CA LEU A 219 18.35 1.23 -7.78
C LEU A 219 18.82 2.34 -6.82
N ALA A 220 18.68 3.61 -7.20
CA ALA A 220 19.00 4.75 -6.35
C ALA A 220 18.14 4.78 -5.08
N THR A 221 16.81 4.65 -5.21
CA THR A 221 15.90 4.56 -4.05
C THR A 221 16.21 3.33 -3.19
N ILE A 222 16.40 2.16 -3.81
CA ILE A 222 16.67 0.90 -3.08
C ILE A 222 17.92 1.06 -2.21
N SER A 223 19.02 1.54 -2.80
CA SER A 223 20.30 1.75 -2.10
C SER A 223 20.17 2.72 -0.93
N ALA A 224 19.38 3.80 -1.10
CA ALA A 224 19.15 4.80 -0.06
C ALA A 224 18.25 4.30 1.08
N VAL A 225 17.26 3.45 0.80
CA VAL A 225 16.41 2.84 1.85
C VAL A 225 17.19 1.78 2.65
N MET A 226 18.07 1.03 1.99
CA MET A 226 18.93 0.02 2.64
C MET A 226 19.89 0.62 3.69
N THR A 227 20.27 1.89 3.57
CA THR A 227 21.11 2.57 4.57
C THR A 227 20.36 3.06 5.81
N ILE A 228 19.03 3.24 5.74
CA ILE A 228 18.22 3.85 6.81
C ILE A 228 17.59 2.81 7.74
N VAL A 229 17.19 1.63 7.21
CA VAL A 229 16.57 0.59 8.04
C VAL A 229 17.65 -0.32 8.66
N PRO A 230 17.96 -0.21 9.96
CA PRO A 230 19.07 -0.95 10.55
C PRO A 230 18.79 -2.46 10.56
N GLY A 231 19.84 -3.24 10.32
CA GLY A 231 19.82 -4.71 10.42
C GLY A 231 18.91 -5.40 9.39
N LEU A 232 18.55 -4.74 8.30
CA LEU A 232 17.77 -5.30 7.20
C LEU A 232 18.54 -6.43 6.50
N GLY A 233 17.93 -7.61 6.38
CA GLY A 233 18.51 -8.78 5.70
C GLY A 233 17.77 -10.08 6.04
N GLY A 234 18.21 -11.21 5.50
CA GLY A 234 17.49 -12.50 5.42
C GLY A 234 16.88 -13.14 6.68
N LYS A 235 17.01 -12.52 7.87
CA LYS A 235 16.18 -12.86 9.05
C LYS A 235 14.79 -12.23 8.99
N ASP A 236 14.59 -11.25 8.12
CA ASP A 236 13.34 -10.53 7.95
C ASP A 236 12.34 -11.26 7.05
N VAL A 237 11.07 -11.10 7.40
CA VAL A 237 9.93 -11.58 6.63
C VAL A 237 9.01 -10.40 6.37
N TYR A 238 8.94 -9.98 5.11
CA TYR A 238 8.08 -8.91 4.63
C TYR A 238 6.69 -9.46 4.28
N LEU A 239 5.64 -8.73 4.66
CA LEU A 239 4.27 -9.00 4.22
C LEU A 239 3.91 -8.06 3.06
N ALA A 240 3.99 -8.57 1.83
CA ALA A 240 3.52 -7.88 0.64
C ALA A 240 1.99 -8.07 0.51
N TYR A 241 1.23 -7.00 0.72
CA TYR A 241 -0.24 -7.03 0.65
C TYR A 241 -0.86 -5.83 -0.10
N LEU A 242 -0.08 -4.81 -0.47
CA LEU A 242 -0.54 -3.75 -1.36
C LEU A 242 -0.44 -4.25 -2.83
N PRO A 243 -1.07 -3.56 -3.80
CA PRO A 243 -0.91 -3.90 -5.21
C PRO A 243 0.48 -3.49 -5.72
N LEU A 244 1.17 -4.39 -6.45
CA LEU A 244 2.45 -4.10 -7.12
C LEU A 244 2.34 -2.91 -8.11
N ALA A 245 1.12 -2.60 -8.56
CA ALA A 245 0.75 -1.41 -9.32
C ALA A 245 1.17 -0.06 -8.69
N HIS A 246 1.45 -0.05 -7.38
CA HIS A 246 1.74 1.15 -6.62
C HIS A 246 3.23 1.22 -6.27
N ILE A 247 3.87 2.36 -6.54
CA ILE A 247 5.34 2.50 -6.42
C ILE A 247 5.90 2.15 -5.04
N LEU A 248 5.13 2.36 -3.97
CA LEU A 248 5.53 1.98 -2.61
C LEU A 248 5.76 0.46 -2.46
N GLU A 249 4.88 -0.36 -3.04
CA GLU A 249 5.01 -1.82 -2.95
C GLU A 249 6.10 -2.32 -3.89
N LEU A 250 6.17 -1.77 -5.12
CA LEU A 250 7.24 -2.08 -6.06
C LEU A 250 8.63 -1.77 -5.48
N ALA A 251 8.81 -0.61 -4.87
CA ALA A 251 10.07 -0.24 -4.22
C ALA A 251 10.38 -1.15 -3.04
N ALA A 252 9.38 -1.47 -2.20
CA ALA A 252 9.56 -2.35 -1.04
C ALA A 252 9.91 -3.79 -1.45
N GLU A 253 9.19 -4.42 -2.38
CA GLU A 253 9.51 -5.77 -2.86
C GLU A 253 10.92 -5.84 -3.46
N ASN A 254 11.34 -4.82 -4.23
CA ASN A 254 12.71 -4.77 -4.76
C ASN A 254 13.78 -4.59 -3.65
N VAL A 255 13.53 -3.77 -2.62
CA VAL A 255 14.43 -3.66 -1.45
C VAL A 255 14.55 -5.01 -0.73
N ILE A 256 13.43 -5.69 -0.49
CA ILE A 256 13.39 -6.98 0.22
C ILE A 256 14.07 -8.08 -0.59
N ALA A 257 13.92 -8.09 -1.91
CA ALA A 257 14.65 -8.98 -2.82
C ALA A 257 16.17 -8.69 -2.81
N ALA A 258 16.57 -7.41 -2.87
CA ALA A 258 17.98 -7.01 -2.90
C ALA A 258 18.76 -7.40 -1.63
N VAL A 259 18.10 -7.46 -0.47
CA VAL A 259 18.70 -7.90 0.80
C VAL A 259 18.59 -9.41 1.06
N GLY A 260 17.98 -10.18 0.14
CA GLY A 260 17.78 -11.62 0.28
C GLY A 260 16.79 -12.02 1.39
N SER A 261 15.73 -11.23 1.59
CA SER A 261 14.72 -11.47 2.64
C SER A 261 13.47 -12.19 2.12
N SER A 262 12.73 -12.80 3.04
CA SER A 262 11.49 -13.51 2.71
C SER A 262 10.36 -12.54 2.37
N ILE A 263 9.66 -12.77 1.25
CA ILE A 263 8.37 -12.11 0.94
C ILE A 263 7.24 -13.12 1.13
N GLY A 264 6.25 -12.77 1.96
CA GLY A 264 4.98 -13.48 2.03
C GLY A 264 3.86 -12.63 1.44
N TYR A 265 3.06 -13.22 0.56
CA TYR A 265 2.01 -12.53 -0.18
C TYR A 265 0.64 -12.66 0.51
N GLY A 266 -0.08 -11.54 0.65
CA GLY A 266 -1.42 -11.47 1.25
C GLY A 266 -2.32 -10.44 0.58
N SER A 267 -3.51 -10.18 1.16
CA SER A 267 -4.46 -9.19 0.64
C SER A 267 -4.99 -8.28 1.76
N PRO A 268 -5.36 -7.02 1.49
CA PRO A 268 -5.96 -6.14 2.51
C PRO A 268 -7.26 -6.71 3.10
N LEU A 269 -7.90 -7.65 2.39
CA LEU A 269 -9.13 -8.34 2.81
C LEU A 269 -8.88 -9.68 3.51
N THR A 270 -7.62 -10.10 3.65
CA THR A 270 -7.18 -11.32 4.36
C THR A 270 -6.02 -11.07 5.34
N LEU A 271 -5.75 -9.79 5.64
CA LEU A 271 -4.60 -9.34 6.43
C LEU A 271 -4.66 -9.85 7.88
N THR A 272 -5.80 -9.68 8.55
CA THR A 272 -6.04 -10.03 9.96
C THR A 272 -7.12 -11.10 10.09
N ASP A 273 -7.13 -11.85 11.20
CA ASP A 273 -8.13 -12.89 11.53
C ASP A 273 -9.60 -12.42 11.47
N THR A 274 -9.85 -11.10 11.49
CA THR A 274 -11.19 -10.48 11.43
C THR A 274 -11.53 -9.90 10.05
N SER A 275 -10.71 -10.14 9.03
CA SER A 275 -10.89 -9.55 7.69
C SER A 275 -12.00 -10.25 6.89
N SER A 276 -12.70 -9.51 6.04
CA SER A 276 -13.99 -9.94 5.44
C SER A 276 -13.90 -11.13 4.49
N LYS A 277 -12.76 -11.39 3.84
CA LYS A 277 -12.57 -12.55 2.96
C LYS A 277 -11.97 -13.78 3.67
N ILE A 278 -11.87 -13.76 4.99
CA ILE A 278 -11.41 -14.92 5.77
C ILE A 278 -12.59 -15.76 6.22
N LYS A 279 -12.48 -17.09 6.03
CA LYS A 279 -13.42 -18.05 6.59
C LYS A 279 -13.41 -17.97 8.12
N ARG A 280 -14.56 -17.64 8.73
CA ARG A 280 -14.70 -17.50 10.19
C ARG A 280 -14.06 -18.70 10.93
N GLY A 281 -13.18 -18.41 11.89
CA GLY A 281 -12.42 -19.41 12.64
C GLY A 281 -11.05 -19.80 12.04
N THR A 282 -10.67 -19.26 10.87
CA THR A 282 -9.31 -19.41 10.31
C THR A 282 -8.45 -18.18 10.59
N LYS A 283 -7.12 -18.32 10.44
CA LYS A 283 -6.13 -17.26 10.71
C LYS A 283 -5.83 -16.44 9.46
N GLY A 284 -5.59 -15.14 9.65
CA GLY A 284 -5.16 -14.23 8.59
C GLY A 284 -3.71 -14.36 8.19
N ASP A 285 -3.39 -13.73 7.06
CA ASP A 285 -2.07 -13.81 6.43
C ASP A 285 -0.96 -13.34 7.39
N ALA A 286 -1.18 -12.23 8.12
CA ALA A 286 -0.22 -11.73 9.11
C ALA A 286 -0.04 -12.69 10.31
N SER A 287 -1.13 -13.30 10.79
CA SER A 287 -1.10 -14.28 11.90
C SER A 287 -0.38 -15.58 11.52
N MET A 288 -0.47 -15.99 10.25
CA MET A 288 0.18 -17.19 9.71
C MET A 288 1.65 -16.95 9.37
N LEU A 289 1.95 -15.90 8.62
CA LEU A 289 3.32 -15.54 8.20
C LEU A 289 4.17 -15.03 9.37
N ARG A 290 3.54 -14.31 10.30
CA ARG A 290 4.18 -13.59 11.41
C ARG A 290 5.33 -12.70 10.91
N PRO A 291 5.05 -11.67 10.11
CA PRO A 291 6.08 -10.83 9.49
C PRO A 291 6.91 -10.05 10.51
N THR A 292 8.09 -9.61 10.09
CA THR A 292 8.92 -8.63 10.80
C THR A 292 8.81 -7.23 10.21
N LEU A 293 8.50 -7.12 8.91
CA LEU A 293 8.40 -5.88 8.15
C LEU A 293 7.07 -5.80 7.39
N MET A 294 6.50 -4.61 7.28
CA MET A 294 5.36 -4.33 6.39
C MET A 294 5.35 -2.85 5.96
N THR A 295 4.89 -2.60 4.73
CA THR A 295 4.41 -1.28 4.31
C THR A 295 2.95 -1.12 4.71
N ALA A 296 2.49 0.11 4.89
CA ALA A 296 1.08 0.40 5.10
C ALA A 296 0.71 1.78 4.54
N VAL A 297 -0.54 1.90 4.09
CA VAL A 297 -1.19 3.19 3.87
C VAL A 297 -1.95 3.59 5.15
N PRO A 298 -2.10 4.90 5.46
CA PRO A 298 -2.76 5.37 6.68
C PRO A 298 -4.13 4.73 6.95
N ALA A 299 -4.98 4.58 5.92
CA ALA A 299 -6.29 3.95 6.05
C ALA A 299 -6.26 2.49 6.59
N ILE A 300 -5.17 1.74 6.34
CA ILE A 300 -5.00 0.40 6.92
C ILE A 300 -4.53 0.50 8.38
N LEU A 301 -3.68 1.47 8.70
CA LEU A 301 -3.25 1.76 10.06
C LEU A 301 -4.42 2.22 10.95
N ASP A 302 -5.26 3.14 10.46
CA ASP A 302 -6.49 3.56 11.14
C ASP A 302 -7.45 2.37 11.34
N ARG A 303 -7.66 1.52 10.32
CA ARG A 303 -8.45 0.28 10.46
C ARG A 303 -7.89 -0.69 11.51
N VAL A 304 -6.56 -0.79 11.63
CA VAL A 304 -5.91 -1.61 12.68
C VAL A 304 -6.13 -0.98 14.06
N ARG A 305 -6.00 0.35 14.21
CA ARG A 305 -6.35 1.09 15.44
C ARG A 305 -7.79 0.77 15.86
N ASP A 306 -8.74 0.93 14.95
CA ASP A 306 -10.16 0.78 15.24
C ASP A 306 -10.53 -0.67 15.55
N GLY A 307 -9.90 -1.64 14.88
CA GLY A 307 -10.03 -3.06 15.21
C GLY A 307 -9.49 -3.42 16.60
N VAL A 308 -8.41 -2.76 17.05
CA VAL A 308 -7.89 -2.91 18.42
C VAL A 308 -8.86 -2.28 19.43
N CYS A 309 -9.30 -1.04 19.22
CA CYS A 309 -10.25 -0.36 20.10
C CYS A 309 -11.55 -1.17 20.25
N LYS A 310 -12.20 -1.54 19.14
CA LYS A 310 -13.43 -2.36 19.13
C LYS A 310 -13.26 -3.69 19.89
N LYS A 311 -12.08 -4.32 19.83
CA LYS A 311 -11.79 -5.57 20.57
C LYS A 311 -11.57 -5.35 22.08
N VAL A 312 -10.92 -4.25 22.47
CA VAL A 312 -10.76 -3.85 23.88
C VAL A 312 -12.12 -3.49 24.48
N ASP A 313 -12.93 -2.72 23.76
CA ASP A 313 -14.29 -2.33 24.16
C ASP A 313 -15.21 -3.53 24.32
N ALA A 314 -15.22 -4.46 23.37
CA ALA A 314 -16.02 -5.69 23.44
C ALA A 314 -15.59 -6.63 24.59
N THR A 315 -14.33 -6.57 25.04
CA THR A 315 -13.86 -7.33 26.20
C THR A 315 -14.31 -6.68 27.53
N GLY A 316 -14.40 -5.34 27.54
CA GLY A 316 -14.98 -4.56 28.63
C GLY A 316 -14.26 -4.63 29.99
N GLY A 317 -14.92 -4.06 31.00
CA GLY A 317 -14.57 -4.20 32.41
C GLY A 317 -13.13 -3.84 32.77
N LEU A 318 -12.50 -4.70 33.58
CA LEU A 318 -11.13 -4.51 34.09
C LEU A 318 -10.09 -4.50 32.95
N SER A 319 -10.28 -5.31 31.92
CA SER A 319 -9.38 -5.40 30.76
C SER A 319 -9.27 -4.08 30.01
N LYS A 320 -10.40 -3.36 29.82
CA LYS A 320 -10.40 -2.03 29.22
C LYS A 320 -9.66 -1.01 30.09
N LYS A 321 -10.02 -0.90 31.39
CA LYS A 321 -9.34 0.02 32.32
C LYS A 321 -7.83 -0.21 32.38
N LEU A 322 -7.40 -1.48 32.30
CA LEU A 322 -6.00 -1.86 32.34
C LEU A 322 -5.27 -1.56 31.00
N PHE A 323 -5.95 -1.67 29.86
CA PHE A 323 -5.44 -1.17 28.57
C PHE A 323 -5.30 0.36 28.58
N ASP A 324 -6.34 1.09 28.99
CA ASP A 324 -6.37 2.56 29.04
C ASP A 324 -5.26 3.11 29.95
N LEU A 325 -5.07 2.49 31.13
CA LEU A 325 -3.99 2.83 32.07
C LEU A 325 -2.60 2.56 31.47
N ALA A 326 -2.39 1.38 30.88
CA ALA A 326 -1.12 1.01 30.25
C ALA A 326 -0.77 1.98 29.11
N TYR A 327 -1.75 2.30 28.26
CA TYR A 327 -1.61 3.25 27.16
C TYR A 327 -1.26 4.65 27.67
N ALA A 328 -1.99 5.17 28.65
CA ALA A 328 -1.73 6.48 29.24
C ALA A 328 -0.32 6.57 29.88
N ARG A 329 0.13 5.50 30.55
CA ARG A 329 1.47 5.43 31.17
C ARG A 329 2.60 5.41 30.14
N LEU A 330 2.44 4.69 29.03
CA LEU A 330 3.40 4.68 27.92
C LEU A 330 3.42 6.00 27.15
N LEU A 331 2.25 6.60 26.89
CA LEU A 331 2.14 7.93 26.27
C LEU A 331 2.78 9.02 27.15
N SER A 332 2.63 8.91 28.47
CA SER A 332 3.25 9.80 29.45
C SER A 332 4.79 9.70 29.43
N ALA A 333 5.35 8.49 29.30
CA ALA A 333 6.80 8.28 29.14
C ALA A 333 7.33 8.89 27.84
N ILE A 334 6.63 8.68 26.72
CA ILE A 334 7.01 9.24 25.41
C ILE A 334 6.97 10.78 25.42
N ASN A 335 6.03 11.38 26.15
CA ASN A 335 5.98 12.83 26.36
C ASN A 335 7.01 13.36 27.39
N GLY A 336 7.98 12.53 27.82
CA GLY A 336 9.05 12.93 28.75
C GLY A 336 8.62 13.08 30.21
N SER A 337 7.46 12.55 30.62
CA SER A 337 7.01 12.64 32.01
C SER A 337 7.74 11.65 32.92
N TRP A 338 8.14 12.13 34.10
CA TRP A 338 8.65 11.29 35.18
C TRP A 338 7.68 10.19 35.62
N PHE A 339 6.37 10.43 35.51
CA PHE A 339 5.31 9.48 35.86
C PHE A 339 4.96 8.48 34.74
N GLY A 340 5.76 8.43 33.67
CA GLY A 340 5.63 7.45 32.61
C GLY A 340 6.07 6.03 33.01
N ALA A 341 5.65 5.03 32.24
CA ALA A 341 6.11 3.64 32.40
C ALA A 341 7.55 3.48 31.87
N TRP A 342 8.53 3.60 32.76
CA TRP A 342 9.95 3.37 32.45
C TRP A 342 10.39 1.94 32.83
N GLY A 343 11.41 1.42 32.14
CA GLY A 343 12.07 0.15 32.48
C GLY A 343 11.14 -1.05 32.68
N LEU A 344 11.10 -1.57 33.92
CA LEU A 344 10.31 -2.75 34.30
C LEU A 344 8.80 -2.57 34.10
N GLU A 345 8.25 -1.38 34.32
CA GLU A 345 6.81 -1.12 34.11
C GLU A 345 6.44 -1.27 32.63
N ARG A 346 7.31 -0.80 31.72
CA ARG A 346 7.16 -1.00 30.27
C ARG A 346 7.20 -2.48 29.89
N LEU A 347 8.04 -3.29 30.53
CA LEU A 347 8.09 -4.73 30.30
C LEU A 347 6.80 -5.44 30.77
N LEU A 348 6.27 -5.06 31.93
CA LEU A 348 5.00 -5.59 32.46
C LEU A 348 3.83 -5.26 31.51
N TRP A 349 3.67 -4.01 31.09
CA TRP A 349 2.61 -3.62 30.15
C TRP A 349 2.77 -4.28 28.77
N ASN A 350 4.01 -4.39 28.28
CA ASN A 350 4.31 -5.13 27.05
C ASN A 350 3.84 -6.59 27.12
N PHE A 351 4.06 -7.28 28.25
CA PHE A 351 3.70 -8.68 28.43
C PHE A 351 2.18 -8.88 28.64
N LEU A 352 1.57 -8.13 29.55
CA LEU A 352 0.17 -8.33 29.96
C LEU A 352 -0.84 -7.85 28.92
N VAL A 353 -0.54 -6.73 28.25
CA VAL A 353 -1.48 -6.02 27.36
C VAL A 353 -1.04 -6.13 25.91
N PHE A 354 0.10 -5.53 25.57
CA PHE A 354 0.46 -5.31 24.17
C PHE A 354 0.89 -6.59 23.45
N GLY A 355 1.34 -7.63 24.15
CA GLY A 355 1.58 -8.96 23.56
C GLY A 355 0.35 -9.53 22.85
N LYS A 356 -0.85 -9.34 23.42
CA LYS A 356 -2.13 -9.77 22.81
C LYS A 356 -2.52 -8.92 21.60
N VAL A 357 -2.15 -7.65 21.59
CA VAL A 357 -2.40 -6.71 20.49
C VAL A 357 -1.45 -6.99 19.32
N ARG A 358 -0.15 -7.14 19.60
CA ARG A 358 0.90 -7.50 18.63
C ARG A 358 0.61 -8.82 17.92
N ALA A 359 0.00 -9.78 18.62
CA ALA A 359 -0.40 -11.07 18.05
C ALA A 359 -1.37 -10.94 16.86
N ILE A 360 -2.15 -9.86 16.75
CA ILE A 360 -3.08 -9.60 15.63
C ILE A 360 -2.34 -9.45 14.30
N LEU A 361 -1.08 -8.99 14.33
CA LEU A 361 -0.17 -8.94 13.18
C LEU A 361 0.98 -9.95 13.32
N GLY A 362 0.72 -11.08 13.99
CA GLY A 362 1.65 -12.21 14.15
C GLY A 362 2.81 -12.00 15.14
N GLY A 363 2.91 -10.82 15.76
CA GLY A 363 3.73 -10.56 16.95
C GLY A 363 5.25 -10.52 16.74
N ARG A 364 5.74 -10.39 15.51
CA ARG A 364 7.18 -10.28 15.20
C ARG A 364 7.57 -8.97 14.49
N ILE A 365 6.63 -8.08 14.24
CA ILE A 365 6.89 -6.79 13.58
C ILE A 365 7.92 -5.98 14.38
N ARG A 366 8.99 -5.56 13.69
CA ARG A 366 10.03 -4.67 14.21
C ARG A 366 10.00 -3.28 13.58
N PHE A 367 9.42 -3.14 12.38
CA PHE A 367 9.32 -1.87 11.67
C PHE A 367 8.11 -1.86 10.73
N VAL A 368 7.46 -0.70 10.61
CA VAL A 368 6.36 -0.46 9.67
C VAL A 368 6.65 0.82 8.89
N LEU A 369 6.55 0.77 7.57
CA LEU A 369 6.66 1.95 6.71
C LEU A 369 5.27 2.50 6.39
N SER A 370 4.95 3.71 6.83
CA SER A 370 3.73 4.45 6.47
C SER A 370 4.00 5.36 5.26
N GLY A 371 3.13 5.33 4.24
CA GLY A 371 3.28 6.19 3.06
C GLY A 371 2.04 6.30 2.16
N GLY A 372 2.13 7.17 1.14
CA GLY A 372 1.10 7.38 0.10
C GLY A 372 -0.03 8.35 0.45
N ALA A 373 -0.24 8.65 1.74
CA ALA A 373 -1.16 9.67 2.26
C ALA A 373 -0.65 10.17 3.64
N PRO A 374 -1.11 11.33 4.14
CA PRO A 374 -0.76 11.79 5.49
C PRO A 374 -1.36 10.86 6.56
N LEU A 375 -0.53 10.46 7.54
CA LEU A 375 -0.95 9.73 8.74
C LEU A 375 -1.07 10.70 9.92
N SER A 376 -2.18 10.64 10.65
CA SER A 376 -2.38 11.48 11.82
C SER A 376 -1.38 11.16 12.93
N GLY A 377 -0.87 12.20 13.62
CA GLY A 377 0.06 11.99 14.73
C GLY A 377 -0.56 11.22 15.91
N GLY A 378 -1.89 11.26 16.05
CA GLY A 378 -2.64 10.43 17.01
C GLY A 378 -2.57 8.95 16.67
N THR A 379 -2.85 8.58 15.41
CA THR A 379 -2.77 7.19 14.93
C THR A 379 -1.32 6.68 14.98
N GLN A 380 -0.34 7.48 14.54
CA GLN A 380 1.09 7.10 14.59
C GLN A 380 1.54 6.79 16.02
N ARG A 381 1.22 7.66 17.00
CA ARG A 381 1.49 7.41 18.44
C ARG A 381 0.79 6.16 18.94
N PHE A 382 -0.49 6.00 18.62
CA PHE A 382 -1.29 4.85 19.09
C PHE A 382 -0.66 3.53 18.67
N ILE A 383 -0.29 3.41 17.39
CA ILE A 383 0.21 2.16 16.83
C ILE A 383 1.68 1.92 17.22
N ASN A 384 2.52 2.96 17.31
CA ASN A 384 3.87 2.86 17.89
C ASN A 384 3.83 2.22 19.29
N ILE A 385 2.90 2.66 20.15
CA ILE A 385 2.71 2.09 21.50
C ILE A 385 2.16 0.65 21.41
N CYS A 386 1.09 0.45 20.64
CA CYS A 386 0.37 -0.82 20.58
C CYS A 386 1.19 -1.97 19.98
N LEU A 387 1.84 -1.72 18.84
CA LEU A 387 2.72 -2.69 18.19
C LEU A 387 4.09 -2.76 18.85
N GLY A 388 4.51 -1.71 19.57
CA GLY A 388 5.85 -1.63 20.17
C GLY A 388 6.98 -1.60 19.14
N ALA A 389 6.67 -1.21 17.91
CA ALA A 389 7.57 -1.11 16.77
C ALA A 389 7.47 0.31 16.20
N PRO A 390 8.59 0.95 15.81
CA PRO A 390 8.56 2.25 15.16
C PRO A 390 7.85 2.19 13.80
N ILE A 391 6.98 3.19 13.57
CA ILE A 391 6.42 3.52 12.26
C ILE A 391 7.25 4.65 11.66
N GLY A 392 8.08 4.33 10.67
CA GLY A 392 8.73 5.32 9.83
C GLY A 392 7.73 5.90 8.84
N GLN A 393 7.74 7.23 8.67
CA GLN A 393 6.93 7.92 7.66
C GLN A 393 7.79 8.17 6.42
N GLY A 394 7.32 7.75 5.26
CA GLY A 394 7.99 7.97 3.98
C GLY A 394 7.20 8.93 3.09
N TYR A 395 7.87 9.93 2.54
CA TYR A 395 7.32 10.79 1.49
C TYR A 395 8.07 10.55 0.17
N GLY A 396 7.29 10.31 -0.88
CA GLY A 396 7.75 10.12 -2.24
C GLY A 396 6.57 9.97 -3.19
N LEU A 397 6.82 10.22 -4.47
CA LEU A 397 5.82 10.12 -5.54
C LEU A 397 6.24 9.03 -6.53
N THR A 398 5.40 8.75 -7.53
CA THR A 398 5.79 7.83 -8.61
C THR A 398 6.90 8.45 -9.45
N GLU A 399 6.77 9.77 -9.67
CA GLU A 399 7.69 10.68 -10.33
C GLU A 399 9.10 10.73 -9.67
N THR A 400 9.24 10.25 -8.43
CA THR A 400 10.49 10.20 -7.65
C THR A 400 10.86 8.79 -7.17
N CYS A 401 10.30 7.75 -7.80
CA CYS A 401 10.54 6.33 -7.47
C CYS A 401 10.25 5.95 -6.00
N ALA A 402 9.17 6.48 -5.42
CA ALA A 402 8.83 6.41 -3.99
C ALA A 402 9.89 7.01 -3.04
N GLY A 403 11.01 7.52 -3.56
CA GLY A 403 12.05 8.18 -2.78
C GLY A 403 11.82 9.68 -2.66
N GLY A 404 12.07 10.24 -1.49
CA GLY A 404 11.99 11.68 -1.24
C GLY A 404 12.57 11.99 0.12
N THR A 405 11.79 11.72 1.17
CA THR A 405 12.23 11.77 2.58
C THR A 405 11.75 10.53 3.34
N PHE A 406 12.43 10.22 4.45
CA PHE A 406 12.13 9.05 5.27
C PHE A 406 12.47 9.33 6.73
N SER A 407 11.57 8.97 7.66
CA SER A 407 11.85 9.07 9.10
C SER A 407 12.89 8.04 9.53
N GLU A 408 13.91 8.50 10.24
CA GLU A 408 14.89 7.62 10.90
C GLU A 408 14.21 6.58 11.80
N TYR A 409 14.83 5.40 11.91
CA TYR A 409 14.24 4.25 12.60
C TYR A 409 13.92 4.52 14.08
N ASP A 410 14.66 5.42 14.73
CA ASP A 410 14.48 5.82 16.13
C ASP A 410 13.74 7.16 16.32
N ASP A 411 13.32 7.84 15.24
CA ASP A 411 12.53 9.06 15.35
C ASP A 411 11.10 8.74 15.86
N THR A 412 10.82 9.18 17.09
CA THR A 412 9.50 9.04 17.73
C THR A 412 8.57 10.23 17.48
N SER A 413 9.05 11.24 16.76
CA SER A 413 8.29 12.43 16.37
C SER A 413 7.16 12.06 15.42
N VAL A 414 6.10 12.87 15.41
CA VAL A 414 4.90 12.61 14.60
C VAL A 414 4.45 13.86 13.86
N GLY A 415 3.73 13.65 12.75
CA GLY A 415 3.31 14.74 11.86
C GLY A 415 4.41 15.24 10.91
N ARG A 416 5.53 14.51 10.79
CA ARG A 416 6.61 14.80 9.83
C ARG A 416 7.00 13.54 9.06
N VAL A 417 7.71 13.72 7.95
CA VAL A 417 8.11 12.65 7.00
C VAL A 417 9.63 12.45 6.94
N GLY A 418 10.35 12.94 7.95
CA GLY A 418 11.78 12.69 8.15
C GLY A 418 12.72 13.50 7.25
N ALA A 419 13.98 13.07 7.21
CA ALA A 419 15.05 13.73 6.47
C ALA A 419 15.08 13.28 5.00
N PRO A 420 15.70 14.05 4.08
CA PRO A 420 15.96 13.61 2.71
C PRO A 420 16.67 12.25 2.65
N LEU A 421 16.25 11.38 1.73
CA LEU A 421 17.00 10.16 1.45
C LEU A 421 18.43 10.50 0.99
N PRO A 422 19.44 9.64 1.25
CA PRO A 422 20.81 9.85 0.76
C PRO A 422 20.96 10.07 -0.76
N CYS A 423 19.98 9.63 -1.57
CA CYS A 423 19.95 9.85 -3.01
C CYS A 423 19.13 11.07 -3.46
N SER A 424 18.56 11.84 -2.53
CA SER A 424 17.48 12.81 -2.77
C SER A 424 17.86 14.19 -2.21
N PHE A 425 17.69 15.21 -3.04
CA PHE A 425 17.87 16.62 -2.68
C PHE A 425 16.49 17.27 -2.57
N ILE A 426 16.21 17.91 -1.43
CA ILE A 426 14.95 18.62 -1.19
C ILE A 426 15.22 20.11 -1.15
N LYS A 427 14.42 20.91 -1.87
CA LYS A 427 14.36 22.36 -1.72
C LYS A 427 12.91 22.83 -1.62
N LEU A 428 12.70 23.95 -0.94
CA LEU A 428 11.44 24.68 -0.97
C LEU A 428 11.53 25.82 -1.98
N ILE A 429 10.43 26.09 -2.69
CA ILE A 429 10.26 27.25 -3.57
C ILE A 429 9.05 28.04 -3.09
N ASP A 430 9.14 29.37 -3.11
CA ASP A 430 8.03 30.25 -2.74
C ASP A 430 6.75 29.94 -3.53
N TRP A 431 5.61 30.02 -2.85
CA TRP A 431 4.29 30.01 -3.49
C TRP A 431 3.46 31.20 -2.98
N PRO A 432 3.73 32.41 -3.50
CA PRO A 432 3.11 33.65 -3.01
C PRO A 432 1.58 33.66 -3.12
N GLU A 433 1.01 33.00 -4.14
CA GLU A 433 -0.44 32.91 -4.35
C GLU A 433 -1.14 32.16 -3.21
N GLY A 434 -0.44 31.21 -2.57
CA GLY A 434 -0.91 30.49 -1.38
C GLY A 434 -0.46 31.11 -0.06
N GLY A 435 0.37 32.16 -0.08
CA GLY A 435 0.94 32.75 1.14
C GLY A 435 1.94 31.85 1.87
N TYR A 436 2.70 31.03 1.14
CA TYR A 436 3.78 30.19 1.68
C TYR A 436 5.12 30.68 1.14
N LEU A 437 6.00 31.14 2.02
CA LEU A 437 7.29 31.73 1.67
C LEU A 437 8.43 31.03 2.41
N VAL A 438 9.58 30.90 1.74
CA VAL A 438 10.81 30.35 2.32
C VAL A 438 11.38 31.30 3.39
N SER A 439 10.93 32.56 3.43
CA SER A 439 11.19 33.52 4.50
C SER A 439 10.28 33.37 5.73
N ASP A 440 9.30 32.46 5.73
CA ASP A 440 8.41 32.24 6.87
C ASP A 440 9.18 31.73 8.11
N PHE A 441 8.85 32.29 9.28
CA PHE A 441 9.46 31.95 10.57
C PHE A 441 8.40 31.41 11.54
N PRO A 442 8.67 30.39 12.38
CA PRO A 442 9.97 29.74 12.65
C PRO A 442 10.35 28.60 11.70
N MET A 443 9.47 28.20 10.78
CA MET A 443 9.72 27.12 9.82
C MET A 443 9.47 27.65 8.40
N PRO A 444 10.45 27.62 7.49
CA PRO A 444 10.27 28.05 6.11
C PRO A 444 9.26 27.13 5.40
N ARG A 445 8.40 27.70 4.56
CA ARG A 445 7.31 26.97 3.88
C ARG A 445 7.37 27.20 2.36
N GLY A 446 6.90 26.24 1.58
CA GLY A 446 6.86 26.41 0.13
C GLY A 446 6.53 25.12 -0.62
N GLU A 447 6.58 25.19 -1.94
CA GLU A 447 6.51 24.00 -2.79
C GLU A 447 7.75 23.14 -2.62
N ILE A 448 7.53 21.85 -2.36
CA ILE A 448 8.58 20.85 -2.29
C ILE A 448 9.03 20.55 -3.73
N VAL A 449 10.32 20.70 -3.99
CA VAL A 449 10.94 20.28 -5.25
C VAL A 449 12.03 19.26 -4.94
N VAL A 450 11.94 18.10 -5.58
CA VAL A 450 12.83 16.94 -5.35
C VAL A 450 13.83 16.85 -6.49
N GLY A 451 15.11 16.72 -6.18
CA GLY A 451 16.20 16.49 -7.14
C GLY A 451 16.98 15.23 -6.83
N GLY A 452 17.73 14.71 -7.80
CA GLY A 452 18.63 13.57 -7.61
C GLY A 452 18.37 12.37 -8.53
N PRO A 453 19.20 11.32 -8.46
CA PRO A 453 19.11 10.13 -9.32
C PRO A 453 17.81 9.33 -9.18
N ASN A 454 17.02 9.50 -8.12
CA ASN A 454 15.69 8.89 -7.99
C ASN A 454 14.59 9.61 -8.79
N VAL A 455 14.87 10.80 -9.36
CA VAL A 455 13.89 11.55 -10.16
C VAL A 455 13.77 10.94 -11.57
N THR A 456 12.54 10.62 -11.94
CA THR A 456 12.21 9.88 -13.18
C THR A 456 12.38 10.71 -14.47
N VAL A 457 12.35 10.04 -15.63
CA VAL A 457 12.65 10.65 -16.94
C VAL A 457 11.53 11.56 -17.46
N GLY A 458 10.30 11.39 -16.97
CA GLY A 458 9.14 12.18 -17.37
C GLY A 458 7.92 11.33 -17.70
N TYR A 459 6.98 11.89 -18.45
CA TYR A 459 5.75 11.22 -18.84
C TYR A 459 5.81 10.65 -20.25
N PHE A 460 5.47 9.36 -20.39
CA PHE A 460 5.47 8.61 -21.63
C PHE A 460 4.54 9.22 -22.68
N LYS A 461 5.11 9.53 -23.85
CA LYS A 461 4.46 10.23 -24.98
C LYS A 461 3.70 11.51 -24.54
N ASN A 462 4.27 12.27 -23.59
CA ASN A 462 3.71 13.55 -23.13
C ASN A 462 4.81 14.53 -22.70
N GLU A 463 5.46 15.17 -23.68
CA GLU A 463 6.54 16.13 -23.43
C GLU A 463 6.06 17.43 -22.77
N GLU A 464 4.89 17.95 -23.14
CA GLU A 464 4.35 19.20 -22.61
C GLU A 464 4.25 19.15 -21.09
N LYS A 465 3.52 18.15 -20.56
CA LYS A 465 3.39 17.95 -19.12
C LYS A 465 4.68 17.51 -18.45
N THR A 466 5.66 17.03 -19.22
CA THR A 466 7.00 16.75 -18.68
C THR A 466 7.76 18.07 -18.46
N LYS A 467 7.78 18.97 -19.44
CA LYS A 467 8.45 20.28 -19.36
C LYS A 467 7.80 21.22 -18.33
N GLU A 468 6.51 21.06 -18.04
CA GLU A 468 5.80 21.77 -16.96
C GLU A 468 6.41 21.53 -15.57
N VAL A 469 6.74 20.27 -15.23
CA VAL A 469 7.06 19.85 -13.85
C VAL A 469 8.47 19.29 -13.66
N TYR A 470 9.15 18.87 -14.72
CA TYR A 470 10.56 18.46 -14.69
C TYR A 470 11.42 19.57 -15.28
N LYS A 471 12.39 20.05 -14.50
CA LYS A 471 13.39 21.03 -14.94
C LYS A 471 14.78 20.46 -14.71
N VAL A 472 15.74 20.85 -15.55
CA VAL A 472 17.15 20.48 -15.39
C VAL A 472 17.91 21.76 -15.06
N ASP A 473 18.78 21.72 -14.06
CA ASP A 473 19.64 22.86 -13.73
C ASP A 473 20.94 22.89 -14.55
N GLU A 474 21.71 23.96 -14.39
CA GLU A 474 23.00 24.17 -15.07
C GLU A 474 24.04 23.09 -14.79
N ARG A 475 23.86 22.30 -13.71
CA ARG A 475 24.73 21.18 -13.32
C ARG A 475 24.25 19.85 -13.90
N GLY A 476 23.18 19.86 -14.69
CA GLY A 476 22.54 18.66 -15.25
C GLY A 476 21.67 17.89 -14.26
N MET A 477 21.44 18.40 -13.04
CA MET A 477 20.56 17.74 -12.08
C MET A 477 19.11 17.96 -12.46
N ARG A 478 18.35 16.86 -12.52
CA ARG A 478 16.90 16.88 -12.75
C ARG A 478 16.17 17.16 -11.45
N TRP A 479 15.25 18.11 -11.51
CA TRP A 479 14.37 18.55 -10.44
C TRP A 479 12.91 18.34 -10.84
N PHE A 480 12.12 17.77 -9.93
CA PHE A 480 10.69 17.55 -10.08
C PHE A 480 9.90 18.43 -9.12
N TYR A 481 9.05 19.29 -9.67
CA TYR A 481 8.12 20.16 -8.95
C TYR A 481 6.90 19.33 -8.55
N THR A 482 6.78 19.03 -7.25
CA THR A 482 5.83 18.01 -6.77
C THR A 482 4.36 18.48 -6.82
N GLY A 483 4.12 19.79 -6.77
CA GLY A 483 2.80 20.34 -6.50
C GLY A 483 2.31 20.12 -5.06
N ASP A 484 3.17 19.62 -4.16
CA ASP A 484 2.90 19.48 -2.73
C ASP A 484 3.62 20.60 -1.96
N ILE A 485 2.95 21.16 -0.95
CA ILE A 485 3.48 22.20 -0.06
C ILE A 485 3.99 21.56 1.22
N GLY A 486 5.17 21.98 1.66
CA GLY A 486 5.78 21.51 2.90
C GLY A 486 6.42 22.63 3.71
N ARG A 487 6.94 22.25 4.87
CA ARG A 487 7.79 23.07 5.73
C ARG A 487 8.98 22.26 6.24
N ILE A 488 10.12 22.92 6.43
CA ILE A 488 11.32 22.29 6.97
C ILE A 488 11.45 22.65 8.45
N HIS A 489 11.71 21.64 9.29
CA HIS A 489 11.99 21.78 10.71
C HIS A 489 13.46 22.20 10.92
N ALA A 490 13.77 22.73 12.11
CA ALA A 490 15.13 23.20 12.44
C ALA A 490 16.21 22.09 12.41
N ASP A 491 15.81 20.81 12.48
CA ASP A 491 16.67 19.64 12.34
C ASP A 491 16.77 19.10 10.90
N GLY A 492 16.20 19.81 9.92
CA GLY A 492 16.20 19.43 8.51
C GLY A 492 15.11 18.43 8.11
N CYS A 493 14.27 17.96 9.05
CA CYS A 493 13.15 17.09 8.72
C CYS A 493 12.07 17.84 7.93
N LEU A 494 11.51 17.20 6.92
CA LEU A 494 10.38 17.71 6.14
C LEU A 494 9.05 17.36 6.82
N GLU A 495 8.11 18.29 6.79
CA GLU A 495 6.69 18.08 7.06
C GLU A 495 5.86 18.49 5.85
N ILE A 496 4.89 17.65 5.47
CA ILE A 496 3.96 17.94 4.38
C ILE A 496 2.76 18.69 4.96
N ILE A 497 2.42 19.84 4.37
CA ILE A 497 1.24 20.62 4.73
C ILE A 497 0.04 20.05 3.97
N ASP A 498 0.04 20.16 2.63
CA ASP A 498 -0.97 19.55 1.75
C ASP A 498 -0.55 19.70 0.27
N ARG A 499 -1.37 19.23 -0.66
CA ARG A 499 -1.20 19.48 -2.10
C ARG A 499 -1.65 20.90 -2.45
N LYS A 500 -0.95 21.60 -3.34
CA LYS A 500 -1.35 22.94 -3.87
C LYS A 500 -2.81 23.01 -4.34
N LYS A 501 -3.33 21.89 -4.89
CA LYS A 501 -4.72 21.77 -5.39
C LYS A 501 -5.75 21.47 -4.30
N ASP A 502 -5.32 20.95 -3.16
CA ASP A 502 -6.17 20.55 -2.03
C ASP A 502 -6.18 21.65 -0.94
N ILE A 503 -5.30 22.66 -1.06
CA ILE A 503 -5.33 23.91 -0.28
C ILE A 503 -6.36 24.84 -0.90
N VAL A 504 -7.41 25.18 -0.14
CA VAL A 504 -8.47 26.08 -0.58
C VAL A 504 -8.45 27.35 0.26
N LYS A 505 -8.45 28.50 -0.40
CA LYS A 505 -8.64 29.80 0.22
C LYS A 505 -10.13 30.04 0.49
N LEU A 506 -10.50 30.30 1.73
CA LEU A 506 -11.84 30.73 2.13
C LEU A 506 -12.07 32.21 1.82
N GLN A 507 -13.32 32.66 1.87
CA GLN A 507 -13.72 34.04 1.55
C GLN A 507 -12.97 35.11 2.38
N HIS A 508 -12.62 34.80 3.64
CA HIS A 508 -11.89 35.71 4.54
C HIS A 508 -10.36 35.68 4.35
N GLY A 509 -9.87 34.92 3.35
CA GLY A 509 -8.46 34.85 2.99
C GLY A 509 -7.66 33.75 3.70
N GLU A 510 -8.27 33.06 4.67
CA GLU A 510 -7.69 31.90 5.37
C GLU A 510 -7.53 30.72 4.41
N TYR A 511 -6.43 29.95 4.56
CA TYR A 511 -6.18 28.75 3.76
C TYR A 511 -6.50 27.49 4.58
N VAL A 512 -7.36 26.62 4.05
CA VAL A 512 -7.69 25.31 4.62
C VAL A 512 -6.98 24.21 3.85
N SER A 513 -6.25 23.38 4.58
CA SER A 513 -5.70 22.10 4.09
C SER A 513 -6.75 21.00 4.27
N LEU A 514 -7.39 20.57 3.18
CA LEU A 514 -8.44 19.55 3.24
C LEU A 514 -7.91 18.19 3.72
N GLY A 515 -6.70 17.81 3.30
CA GLY A 515 -6.09 16.52 3.66
C GLY A 515 -5.70 16.43 5.14
N LYS A 516 -5.17 17.51 5.72
CA LYS A 516 -4.88 17.63 7.16
C LYS A 516 -6.15 17.47 7.99
N VAL A 517 -7.23 18.15 7.60
CA VAL A 517 -8.52 18.10 8.30
C VAL A 517 -9.10 16.68 8.27
N GLU A 518 -9.11 16.03 7.11
CA GLU A 518 -9.61 14.65 6.97
C GLU A 518 -8.83 13.65 7.84
N ALA A 519 -7.49 13.71 7.79
CA ALA A 519 -6.63 12.83 8.59
C ALA A 519 -6.78 13.05 10.10
N ALA A 520 -7.13 14.27 10.54
CA ALA A 520 -7.45 14.56 11.93
C ALA A 520 -8.85 14.07 12.35
N LEU A 521 -9.83 14.13 11.45
CA LEU A 521 -11.23 13.80 11.72
C LEU A 521 -11.57 12.31 11.63
N VAL A 522 -10.81 11.53 10.84
CA VAL A 522 -10.96 10.05 10.72
C VAL A 522 -10.57 9.30 12.01
N VAL A 523 -10.18 10.01 13.06
CA VAL A 523 -9.96 9.47 14.42
C VAL A 523 -11.29 9.32 15.20
N SER A 524 -12.39 9.92 14.72
CA SER A 524 -13.72 9.79 15.35
C SER A 524 -14.29 8.38 15.16
N PRO A 525 -14.83 7.73 16.22
CA PRO A 525 -15.31 6.34 16.16
C PRO A 525 -16.54 6.13 15.28
N TYR A 526 -17.23 7.20 14.87
CA TYR A 526 -18.39 7.16 13.98
C TYR A 526 -18.01 7.29 12.49
N VAL A 527 -16.73 7.47 12.15
CA VAL A 527 -16.27 7.78 10.78
C VAL A 527 -15.50 6.59 10.21
N ASP A 528 -16.00 5.99 9.14
CA ASP A 528 -15.24 5.00 8.35
C ASP A 528 -14.42 5.68 7.24
N ASN A 529 -14.94 6.75 6.63
CA ASN A 529 -14.27 7.62 5.67
C ASN A 529 -14.86 9.04 5.74
N ILE A 530 -14.07 10.06 5.40
CA ILE A 530 -14.52 11.46 5.38
C ILE A 530 -13.89 12.22 4.21
N MET A 531 -14.67 13.04 3.52
CA MET A 531 -14.18 14.06 2.59
C MET A 531 -14.63 15.44 3.06
N THR A 532 -13.67 16.31 3.34
CA THR A 532 -13.90 17.73 3.58
C THR A 532 -13.95 18.45 2.23
N HIS A 533 -14.86 19.41 2.12
CA HIS A 533 -14.98 20.33 1.00
C HIS A 533 -14.93 21.77 1.52
N ALA A 534 -14.20 22.62 0.82
CA ALA A 534 -14.17 24.06 1.03
C ALA A 534 -14.54 24.76 -0.29
N ASN A 535 -15.28 25.85 -0.19
CA ASN A 535 -15.70 26.65 -1.34
C ASN A 535 -15.18 28.08 -1.12
N PRO A 536 -14.39 28.66 -2.06
CA PRO A 536 -13.85 30.01 -1.91
C PRO A 536 -14.89 31.12 -1.67
N PHE A 537 -16.14 30.89 -2.07
CA PHE A 537 -17.23 31.83 -1.85
C PHE A 537 -17.83 31.79 -0.43
N HIS A 538 -17.34 30.93 0.47
CA HIS A 538 -17.82 30.79 1.84
C HIS A 538 -16.69 30.92 2.88
N SER A 539 -17.07 31.23 4.11
CA SER A 539 -16.19 31.35 5.29
C SER A 539 -15.99 30.06 6.07
N PHE A 540 -16.55 28.94 5.62
CA PHE A 540 -16.52 27.66 6.33
C PHE A 540 -16.38 26.47 5.38
N CYS A 541 -15.83 25.37 5.89
CA CYS A 541 -15.83 24.08 5.22
C CYS A 541 -17.03 23.21 5.65
N VAL A 542 -17.34 22.22 4.82
CA VAL A 542 -18.39 21.20 5.06
C VAL A 542 -17.81 19.82 4.81
N ALA A 543 -18.42 18.75 5.33
CA ALA A 543 -17.91 17.39 5.12
C ALA A 543 -18.98 16.37 4.72
N LEU A 544 -18.58 15.45 3.84
CA LEU A 544 -19.27 14.20 3.56
C LEU A 544 -18.64 13.11 4.43
N VAL A 545 -19.45 12.45 5.25
CA VAL A 545 -18.98 11.48 6.25
C VAL A 545 -19.63 10.12 5.97
N VAL A 546 -18.83 9.13 5.61
CA VAL A 546 -19.27 7.73 5.57
C VAL A 546 -19.33 7.24 7.02
N ALA A 547 -20.54 6.96 7.51
CA ALA A 547 -20.76 6.61 8.90
C ALA A 547 -20.43 5.14 9.17
N SER A 548 -19.71 4.86 10.27
CA SER A 548 -19.43 3.50 10.73
C SER A 548 -20.71 2.86 11.28
N GLN A 549 -21.44 2.12 10.44
CA GLN A 549 -22.71 1.46 10.77
C GLN A 549 -22.78 0.85 12.18
N PRO A 550 -21.88 -0.07 12.59
CA PRO A 550 -21.98 -0.71 13.91
C PRO A 550 -21.78 0.25 15.09
N ALA A 551 -21.08 1.37 14.91
CA ALA A 551 -20.88 2.37 15.96
C ALA A 551 -22.09 3.30 16.10
N LEU A 552 -22.74 3.61 14.97
CA LEU A 552 -23.94 4.44 14.92
C LEU A 552 -25.17 3.67 15.47
N GLU A 553 -25.31 2.39 15.11
CA GLU A 553 -26.39 1.52 15.58
C GLU A 553 -26.28 1.24 17.10
N ASP A 554 -25.08 0.96 17.63
CA ASP A 554 -24.84 0.79 19.06
C ASP A 554 -25.14 2.07 19.87
N TRP A 555 -24.83 3.25 19.33
CA TRP A 555 -25.23 4.52 19.93
C TRP A 555 -26.76 4.74 19.87
N ALA A 556 -27.39 4.47 18.72
CA ALA A 556 -28.83 4.63 18.53
C ALA A 556 -29.64 3.73 19.47
N LEU A 557 -29.20 2.47 19.67
CA LEU A 557 -29.77 1.54 20.65
C LEU A 557 -29.65 2.08 22.07
N LYS A 558 -28.50 2.63 22.46
CA LYS A 558 -28.29 3.22 23.81
C LYS A 558 -29.15 4.46 24.07
N GLN A 559 -29.49 5.22 23.03
CA GLN A 559 -30.38 6.38 23.12
C GLN A 559 -31.85 6.05 22.85
N ASN A 560 -32.19 4.77 22.58
CA ASN A 560 -33.53 4.31 22.19
C ASN A 560 -34.12 5.04 20.96
N ILE A 561 -33.26 5.40 19.99
CA ILE A 561 -33.70 6.04 18.74
C ILE A 561 -34.33 4.98 17.83
N VAL A 562 -35.60 5.17 17.48
CA VAL A 562 -36.32 4.34 16.51
C VAL A 562 -35.93 4.77 15.08
N TYR A 563 -35.46 3.82 14.28
CA TYR A 563 -35.13 4.01 12.87
C TYR A 563 -35.66 2.84 12.03
N VAL A 564 -35.95 3.08 10.75
CA VAL A 564 -36.44 2.04 9.81
C VAL A 564 -35.27 1.29 9.19
N ASP A 565 -34.28 2.02 8.69
CA ASP A 565 -33.07 1.50 8.06
C ASP A 565 -31.85 2.38 8.40
N PHE A 566 -30.66 1.95 7.96
CA PHE A 566 -29.44 2.70 8.22
C PHE A 566 -29.39 4.05 7.48
N SER A 567 -30.14 4.20 6.37
CA SER A 567 -30.28 5.48 5.67
C SER A 567 -31.09 6.50 6.47
N ASP A 568 -32.24 6.10 7.03
CA ASP A 568 -33.04 6.90 7.97
C ASP A 568 -32.22 7.32 9.19
N LEU A 569 -31.47 6.39 9.81
CA LEU A 569 -30.60 6.71 10.94
C LEU A 569 -29.56 7.79 10.59
N CYS A 570 -28.96 7.73 9.40
CA CYS A 570 -28.03 8.75 8.89
C CYS A 570 -28.69 10.11 8.60
N GLN A 571 -30.01 10.16 8.38
CA GLN A 571 -30.74 11.39 8.05
C GLN A 571 -31.28 12.13 9.29
N LYS A 572 -31.40 11.46 10.44
CA LYS A 572 -31.90 12.08 11.68
C LYS A 572 -30.96 13.18 12.20
N GLY A 573 -31.54 14.33 12.54
CA GLY A 573 -30.80 15.49 13.06
C GLY A 573 -30.11 15.25 14.41
N GLU A 574 -30.58 14.28 15.20
CA GLU A 574 -29.95 13.85 16.45
C GLU A 574 -28.62 13.12 16.18
N THR A 575 -28.63 12.15 15.26
CA THR A 575 -27.44 11.43 14.79
C THR A 575 -26.40 12.39 14.21
N ILE A 576 -26.84 13.33 13.37
CA ILE A 576 -25.96 14.35 12.77
C ILE A 576 -25.29 15.20 13.87
N LYS A 577 -26.04 15.61 14.90
CA LYS A 577 -25.49 16.39 16.05
C LYS A 577 -24.47 15.60 16.87
N GLU A 578 -24.70 14.31 17.15
CA GLU A 578 -23.73 13.49 17.87
C GLU A 578 -22.44 13.31 17.07
N VAL A 579 -22.54 12.93 15.78
CA VAL A 579 -21.36 12.76 14.93
C VAL A 579 -20.60 14.08 14.79
N GLN A 580 -21.30 15.21 14.59
CA GLN A 580 -20.67 16.54 14.57
C GLN A 580 -19.98 16.87 15.91
N GLY A 581 -20.61 16.56 17.04
CA GLY A 581 -20.02 16.73 18.37
C GLY A 581 -18.76 15.89 18.56
N SER A 582 -18.72 14.68 18.02
CA SER A 582 -17.53 13.82 18.01
C SER A 582 -16.41 14.37 17.11
N LEU A 583 -16.75 14.84 15.90
CA LEU A 583 -15.81 15.49 14.99
C LEU A 583 -15.17 16.75 15.62
N VAL A 584 -15.95 17.59 16.31
CA VAL A 584 -15.45 18.77 17.03
C VAL A 584 -14.49 18.37 18.16
N LYS A 585 -14.72 17.25 18.87
CA LYS A 585 -13.79 16.72 19.88
C LYS A 585 -12.47 16.27 19.23
N ALA A 586 -12.53 15.54 18.11
CA ALA A 586 -11.36 15.10 17.36
C ALA A 586 -10.53 16.28 16.82
N ALA A 587 -11.20 17.27 16.21
CA ALA A 587 -10.57 18.49 15.71
C ALA A 587 -9.83 19.28 16.80
N LYS A 588 -10.45 19.46 17.98
CA LYS A 588 -9.82 20.12 19.12
C LYS A 588 -8.61 19.34 19.65
N ALA A 589 -8.67 18.02 19.70
CA ALA A 589 -7.54 17.18 20.08
C ALA A 589 -6.37 17.29 19.08
N ALA A 590 -6.67 17.43 17.80
CA ALA A 590 -5.70 17.66 16.72
C ALA A 590 -5.22 19.12 16.58
N ARG A 591 -5.72 20.05 17.41
CA ARG A 591 -5.42 21.49 17.35
C ARG A 591 -5.74 22.13 15.99
N LEU A 592 -6.88 21.76 15.40
CA LEU A 592 -7.40 22.45 14.21
C LEU A 592 -8.01 23.81 14.59
N GLU A 593 -7.87 24.79 13.68
CA GLU A 593 -8.46 26.11 13.83
C GLU A 593 -9.97 26.10 13.55
N LYS A 594 -10.73 27.08 14.08
CA LYS A 594 -12.20 27.09 13.96
C LYS A 594 -12.72 27.01 12.52
N PHE A 595 -12.05 27.67 11.57
CA PHE A 595 -12.41 27.67 10.15
C PHE A 595 -12.05 26.36 9.42
N GLU A 596 -11.12 25.56 9.98
CA GLU A 596 -10.77 24.22 9.50
C GLU A 596 -11.78 23.14 9.94
N ILE A 597 -12.66 23.43 10.90
CA ILE A 597 -13.65 22.47 11.40
C ILE A 597 -14.91 22.51 10.52
N PRO A 598 -15.39 21.38 9.98
CA PRO A 598 -16.62 21.34 9.20
C PRO A 598 -17.84 21.84 9.99
N SER A 599 -18.39 22.99 9.58
CA SER A 599 -19.54 23.63 10.23
C SER A 599 -20.84 22.87 9.99
N ARG A 600 -20.91 22.09 8.90
CA ARG A 600 -22.06 21.27 8.51
C ARG A 600 -21.55 19.96 7.91
N ILE A 601 -22.27 18.87 8.17
CA ILE A 601 -21.92 17.54 7.69
C ILE A 601 -23.13 16.84 7.06
N LYS A 602 -22.88 15.97 6.08
CA LYS A 602 -23.85 15.00 5.56
C LYS A 602 -23.32 13.60 5.87
N LEU A 603 -24.12 12.82 6.59
CA LEU A 603 -23.86 11.39 6.79
C LEU A 603 -24.28 10.62 5.53
N LEU A 604 -23.43 9.67 5.13
CA LEU A 604 -23.64 8.74 4.03
C LEU A 604 -23.66 7.32 4.60
N SER A 605 -24.67 6.55 4.18
CA SER A 605 -24.87 5.15 4.55
C SER A 605 -24.02 4.17 3.71
N GLU A 606 -23.66 4.56 2.49
CA GLU A 606 -22.89 3.73 1.56
C GLU A 606 -21.37 3.89 1.77
N ALA A 607 -20.68 2.76 1.89
CA ALA A 607 -19.23 2.73 1.99
C ALA A 607 -18.56 3.02 0.64
N TRP A 608 -17.56 3.92 0.64
CA TRP A 608 -16.75 4.15 -0.56
C TRP A 608 -15.77 2.99 -0.80
N THR A 609 -15.91 2.32 -1.95
CA THR A 609 -15.08 1.19 -2.33
C THR A 609 -14.30 1.48 -3.62
N PRO A 610 -13.23 0.71 -3.93
CA PRO A 610 -12.55 0.82 -5.22
C PRO A 610 -13.50 0.57 -6.39
N GLU A 611 -14.46 -0.35 -6.23
CA GLU A 611 -15.44 -0.73 -7.25
C GLU A 611 -16.40 0.42 -7.60
N SER A 612 -16.82 1.24 -6.63
CA SER A 612 -17.68 2.41 -6.89
C SER A 612 -16.95 3.61 -7.52
N GLY A 613 -15.63 3.53 -7.70
CA GLY A 613 -14.85 4.58 -8.35
C GLY A 613 -14.58 5.83 -7.48
N LEU A 614 -15.04 5.82 -6.23
CA LEU A 614 -14.89 6.93 -5.27
C LEU A 614 -13.53 6.91 -4.54
N VAL A 615 -12.91 5.74 -4.41
CA VAL A 615 -11.52 5.59 -3.92
C VAL A 615 -10.63 4.84 -4.93
N THR A 616 -9.32 4.92 -4.76
CA THR A 616 -8.34 4.08 -5.50
C THR A 616 -8.29 2.66 -4.95
N ALA A 617 -7.64 1.73 -5.67
CA ALA A 617 -7.29 0.40 -5.14
C ALA A 617 -6.48 0.43 -3.83
N ALA A 618 -5.80 1.55 -3.52
CA ALA A 618 -5.08 1.80 -2.26
C ALA A 618 -5.95 2.54 -1.21
N LEU A 619 -7.27 2.58 -1.39
CA LEU A 619 -8.26 3.26 -0.54
C LEU A 619 -8.06 4.79 -0.41
N LYS A 620 -7.39 5.44 -1.37
CA LYS A 620 -7.22 6.89 -1.39
C LYS A 620 -8.41 7.60 -2.03
N ILE A 621 -8.91 8.65 -1.40
CA ILE A 621 -10.07 9.45 -1.81
C ILE A 621 -9.86 10.07 -3.21
N LYS A 622 -10.79 9.86 -4.14
CA LYS A 622 -10.84 10.51 -5.46
C LYS A 622 -11.76 11.74 -5.39
N ARG A 623 -11.24 12.86 -4.85
CA ARG A 623 -12.00 14.11 -4.60
C ARG A 623 -12.91 14.54 -5.74
N GLU A 624 -12.41 14.54 -6.98
CA GLU A 624 -13.18 14.98 -8.16
C GLU A 624 -14.36 14.06 -8.48
N SER A 625 -14.20 12.74 -8.30
CA SER A 625 -15.28 11.76 -8.49
C SER A 625 -16.38 11.95 -7.45
N ILE A 626 -16.00 12.06 -6.17
CA ILE A 626 -16.94 12.25 -5.05
C ILE A 626 -17.64 13.60 -5.17
N ARG A 627 -16.92 14.68 -5.52
CA ARG A 627 -17.51 16.01 -5.75
C ARG A 627 -18.55 16.00 -6.90
N LYS A 628 -18.34 15.20 -7.94
CA LYS A 628 -19.34 15.03 -9.02
C LYS A 628 -20.55 14.25 -8.53
N ALA A 629 -20.33 13.08 -7.90
CA ALA A 629 -21.39 12.20 -7.39
C ALA A 629 -22.31 12.90 -6.38
N TYR A 630 -21.74 13.61 -5.39
CA TYR A 630 -22.50 14.29 -4.32
C TYR A 630 -22.59 15.80 -4.52
N SER A 631 -22.51 16.29 -5.76
CA SER A 631 -22.56 17.71 -6.10
C SER A 631 -23.80 18.42 -5.55
N VAL A 632 -24.96 17.76 -5.64
CA VAL A 632 -26.25 18.26 -5.14
C VAL A 632 -26.26 18.39 -3.61
N ASP A 633 -25.72 17.41 -2.88
CA ASP A 633 -25.70 17.46 -1.41
C ASP A 633 -24.65 18.43 -0.88
N LEU A 634 -23.51 18.57 -1.56
CA LEU A 634 -22.55 19.65 -1.27
C LEU A 634 -23.19 21.03 -1.44
N ALA A 635 -23.97 21.25 -2.51
CA ALA A 635 -24.69 22.51 -2.71
C ALA A 635 -25.72 22.79 -1.59
N LYS A 636 -26.46 21.77 -1.13
CA LYS A 636 -27.37 21.89 0.02
C LYS A 636 -26.65 22.27 1.31
N LEU A 637 -25.46 21.71 1.57
CA LEU A 637 -24.68 22.04 2.77
C LEU A 637 -24.23 23.51 2.81
N TYR A 638 -23.98 24.13 1.66
CA TYR A 638 -23.63 25.56 1.54
C TYR A 638 -24.84 26.50 1.41
N SER A 639 -26.02 25.99 1.10
CA SER A 639 -27.25 26.78 1.02
C SER A 639 -27.63 27.33 2.42
N PRO A 640 -28.20 28.54 2.55
CA PRO A 640 -28.46 29.19 3.85
C PRO A 640 -29.11 28.31 4.92
#